data_AF-A0A938I8E2-F1
#
_entry.id   AF-A0A938I8E2-F1
#
_cell.length_a   1.000
_cell.length_b   1.000
_cell.length_c   1.000
_cell.angle_alpha   90.00
_cell.angle_beta   90.00
_cell.angle_gamma   90.00
#
_symmetry.space_group_name_H-M   'P 1'
#
loop_
_entity.id
_entity.type
_entity.pdbx_description
1 polymer ?
#
loop_
_entity_poly.entity_id
_entity_poly.type
_entity_poly.pdbx_seq_one_letter_code
_entity_poly.pdbx_strand_id
1 'polypeptide(L)'
;MRLTLRTLIAYLDDELQPDKAKEIGQKLTESGYATALVERIKEVMRRRRLSAPELFGKGAGLDPNLVAEYLDSELTPAEVVDVEKICLDSDMHLAEVAACHQILTLVLGDPVEVRSETRSRMYGLGPVATNDTVRANDFSGVSRDRDSRQIPTIASALNPSHNGSSDRDLPAYLKPQTSWRQMGMLVLVVLIGVGWISSLLSDRTLRNGLRSDRESFNPAKSATVAKATSGDDADKSNAIVPSQIGDQVIAQVDPSASRKPQNVRVEPSKELPETDPATDVPEPVAKPIRTKPDGAVATPPQPVQPVNPPETDTVPVKLMPAQKLSRVSKEGIVLRFEPEVSDFLALPRVVQLKVGDQLACPEPFRADFLIGDDLCSFALIGGTSVRYLGPDEHSSVGFDVQQGAMLFEAHGLRPADDDADAAKLPKLSLPITLMFYGRQARLELLSDNAVCGIEVQRVEPNRFEVEPAPPGFAASLHVAQGTVRFSTSDGNTATVEGPGFLPITSGATANEKKNEIGRASQLVLPDWLEADPKRAATKAKRPYNTAFEKEFDSEQLLQLSLPAVVNNPRPAISELAVKCLALTDCYGPLVKALSQADHREARLAAITGLRQWLPLDPRHRGLLKTELAKYFLPSDAEAVYRLLWGFDANDAKASATSRSLVGWLDSEQLAIRELAFFHISKLTGLKHEYSPINPPSQRRAAVDRWYSHLEKKGGALVQE
;
A
#
# COMPACT_ATOMS: atom_id res chain seq x y z
N MET A 1 -19.19 53.12 -10.25
CA MET A 1 -18.48 51.85 -9.97
C MET A 1 -18.47 51.01 -11.25
N ARG A 2 -17.31 50.48 -11.67
CA ARG A 2 -17.23 49.40 -12.68
C ARG A 2 -17.37 48.06 -11.95
N LEU A 3 -17.99 47.05 -12.55
CA LEU A 3 -17.93 45.68 -12.02
C LEU A 3 -16.67 45.02 -12.56
N THR A 4 -15.59 45.15 -11.80
CA THR A 4 -14.33 44.38 -11.95
C THR A 4 -14.53 42.95 -11.47
N LEU A 5 -13.77 41.99 -12.03
CA LEU A 5 -13.73 40.60 -11.61
C LEU A 5 -13.42 40.50 -10.11
N ARG A 6 -12.44 41.28 -9.61
CA ARG A 6 -12.15 41.39 -8.17
C ARG A 6 -13.39 41.73 -7.35
N THR A 7 -14.20 42.69 -7.80
CA THR A 7 -15.42 43.12 -7.10
C THR A 7 -16.48 42.02 -7.06
N LEU A 8 -16.55 41.18 -8.09
CA LEU A 8 -17.45 40.02 -8.11
C LEU A 8 -16.95 38.91 -7.18
N ILE A 9 -15.63 38.68 -7.08
CA ILE A 9 -15.07 37.68 -6.15
C ILE A 9 -15.26 38.14 -4.68
N ALA A 10 -14.94 39.39 -4.34
CA ALA A 10 -15.19 39.94 -3.00
C ALA A 10 -16.68 39.96 -2.60
N TYR A 11 -17.60 40.04 -3.58
CA TYR A 11 -19.04 39.86 -3.35
C TYR A 11 -19.46 38.40 -3.12
N LEU A 12 -18.67 37.43 -3.56
CA LEU A 12 -18.95 36.00 -3.38
C LEU A 12 -18.39 35.42 -2.07
N ASP A 13 -17.35 36.03 -1.51
CA ASP A 13 -16.76 35.67 -0.21
C ASP A 13 -17.23 36.58 0.95
N ASP A 14 -18.33 37.34 0.76
CA ASP A 14 -18.97 38.23 1.76
C ASP A 14 -18.06 39.33 2.37
N GLU A 15 -16.95 39.69 1.73
CA GLU A 15 -15.96 40.68 2.22
C GLU A 15 -16.48 42.15 2.17
N LEU A 16 -17.50 42.41 1.36
CA LEU A 16 -17.93 43.78 1.04
C LEU A 16 -18.84 44.42 2.10
N GLN A 17 -18.60 45.70 2.36
CA GLN A 17 -19.48 46.55 3.18
C GLN A 17 -20.94 46.45 2.74
N PRO A 18 -21.92 46.36 3.68
CA PRO A 18 -23.28 45.91 3.39
C PRO A 18 -24.06 46.79 2.41
N ASP A 19 -23.71 48.07 2.25
CA ASP A 19 -24.35 48.96 1.29
C ASP A 19 -23.76 48.82 -0.13
N LYS A 20 -22.46 48.53 -0.25
CA LYS A 20 -21.83 48.16 -1.53
C LYS A 20 -22.33 46.80 -2.02
N ALA A 21 -22.48 45.83 -1.11
CA ALA A 21 -23.04 44.52 -1.43
C ALA A 21 -24.47 44.63 -2.02
N LYS A 22 -25.33 45.51 -1.47
CA LYS A 22 -26.66 45.79 -2.04
C LYS A 22 -26.57 46.43 -3.44
N GLU A 23 -25.71 47.42 -3.63
CA GLU A 23 -25.50 48.08 -4.94
C GLU A 23 -25.04 47.08 -6.02
N ILE A 24 -24.14 46.16 -5.65
CA ILE A 24 -23.63 45.12 -6.55
C ILE A 24 -24.70 44.05 -6.82
N GLY A 25 -25.46 43.62 -5.82
CA GLY A 25 -26.59 42.67 -6.01
C GLY A 25 -27.68 43.20 -6.94
N GLN A 26 -27.98 44.50 -6.88
CA GLN A 26 -28.86 45.17 -7.85
C GLN A 26 -28.26 45.14 -9.25
N LYS A 27 -27.00 45.56 -9.41
CA LYS A 27 -26.32 45.60 -10.72
C LYS A 27 -26.05 44.22 -11.33
N LEU A 28 -25.92 43.19 -10.51
CA LEU A 28 -25.86 41.80 -10.93
C LEU A 28 -27.18 41.38 -11.60
N THR A 29 -28.31 41.79 -11.02
CA THR A 29 -29.67 41.56 -11.54
C THR A 29 -29.92 42.34 -12.83
N GLU A 30 -29.37 43.55 -12.95
CA GLU A 30 -29.44 44.38 -14.16
C GLU A 30 -28.50 43.90 -15.29
N SER A 31 -27.40 43.20 -14.96
CA SER A 31 -26.37 42.79 -15.91
C SER A 31 -26.27 41.26 -16.06
N GLY A 32 -26.89 40.75 -17.13
CA GLY A 32 -26.81 39.33 -17.49
C GLY A 32 -25.39 38.82 -17.70
N TYR A 33 -24.45 39.68 -18.15
CA TYR A 33 -23.03 39.33 -18.25
C TYR A 33 -22.39 39.09 -16.87
N ALA A 34 -22.64 39.98 -15.90
CA ALA A 34 -22.13 39.82 -14.55
C ALA A 34 -22.73 38.58 -13.86
N THR A 35 -24.02 38.29 -14.09
CA THR A 35 -24.68 37.07 -13.60
C THR A 35 -24.01 35.82 -14.19
N ALA A 36 -23.83 35.75 -15.51
CA ALA A 36 -23.17 34.62 -16.17
C ALA A 36 -21.71 34.43 -15.71
N LEU A 37 -20.97 35.52 -15.45
CA LEU A 37 -19.61 35.45 -14.90
C LEU A 37 -19.60 34.92 -13.46
N VAL A 38 -20.54 35.34 -12.61
CA VAL A 38 -20.72 34.80 -11.26
C VAL A 38 -21.07 33.31 -11.27
N GLU A 39 -21.91 32.86 -12.22
CA GLU A 39 -22.20 31.44 -12.40
C GLU A 39 -20.97 30.65 -12.88
N ARG A 40 -20.21 31.18 -13.85
CA ARG A 40 -18.95 30.60 -14.32
C ARG A 40 -17.93 30.43 -13.19
N ILE A 41 -17.71 31.45 -12.35
CA ILE A 41 -16.82 31.37 -11.19
C ILE A 41 -17.27 30.23 -10.25
N LYS A 42 -18.55 30.19 -9.89
CA LYS A 42 -19.13 29.15 -9.01
C LYS A 42 -19.06 27.74 -9.61
N GLU A 43 -19.16 27.59 -10.92
CA GLU A 43 -19.02 26.31 -11.59
C GLU A 43 -17.56 25.85 -11.58
N VAL A 44 -16.65 26.74 -12.02
CA VAL A 44 -15.21 26.50 -12.12
C VAL A 44 -14.61 26.10 -10.76
N MET A 45 -14.93 26.82 -9.68
CA MET A 45 -14.50 26.47 -8.30
C MET A 45 -15.02 25.10 -7.80
N ARG A 46 -16.00 24.49 -8.48
CA ARG A 46 -16.57 23.17 -8.13
C ARG A 46 -16.09 22.03 -9.04
N ARG A 47 -15.43 22.32 -10.16
CA ARG A 47 -14.97 21.31 -11.14
C ARG A 47 -13.71 20.59 -10.64
N ARG A 48 -13.87 19.38 -10.09
CA ARG A 48 -12.79 18.47 -9.61
C ARG A 48 -11.76 18.00 -10.65
N ARG A 49 -11.69 18.59 -11.84
CA ARG A 49 -10.80 18.20 -12.95
C ARG A 49 -10.07 19.37 -13.61
N LEU A 50 -10.07 20.56 -13.02
CA LEU A 50 -9.08 21.56 -13.40
C LEU A 50 -7.71 21.22 -12.81
N SER A 51 -6.67 21.38 -13.62
CA SER A 51 -5.27 21.39 -13.19
C SER A 51 -4.93 22.74 -12.55
N ALA A 52 -3.87 22.79 -11.75
CA ALA A 52 -3.23 24.05 -11.36
C ALA A 52 -2.35 24.60 -12.52
N PRO A 53 -2.10 25.92 -12.58
CA PRO A 53 -1.13 26.51 -13.51
C PRO A 53 0.30 25.95 -13.37
N GLU A 54 1.05 25.93 -14.46
CA GLU A 54 2.50 25.65 -14.40
C GLU A 54 3.25 26.88 -13.84
N LEU A 55 4.22 26.66 -12.94
CA LEU A 55 4.99 27.75 -12.31
C LEU A 55 6.11 28.30 -13.21
N PHE A 56 6.56 27.56 -14.22
CA PHE A 56 7.66 27.95 -15.11
C PHE A 56 7.49 27.36 -16.51
N GLY A 57 7.71 28.16 -17.56
CA GLY A 57 7.73 27.71 -18.95
C GLY A 57 6.81 28.50 -19.88
N LYS A 58 6.62 28.05 -21.13
CA LYS A 58 5.68 28.67 -22.08
C LYS A 58 4.20 28.45 -21.73
N GLY A 59 3.90 27.57 -20.77
CA GLY A 59 2.58 27.36 -20.17
C GLY A 59 2.40 28.04 -18.82
N ALA A 60 3.41 28.77 -18.32
CA ALA A 60 3.25 29.60 -17.14
C ALA A 60 2.29 30.76 -17.46
N GLY A 61 1.27 30.92 -16.63
CA GLY A 61 0.21 31.91 -16.83
C GLY A 61 0.55 33.24 -16.17
N LEU A 62 -0.27 33.63 -15.21
CA LEU A 62 0.02 34.77 -14.33
C LEU A 62 1.17 34.44 -13.37
N ASP A 63 2.08 35.40 -13.16
CA ASP A 63 3.08 35.32 -12.09
C ASP A 63 2.37 35.32 -10.72
N PRO A 64 2.66 34.37 -9.80
CA PRO A 64 2.10 34.36 -8.46
C PRO A 64 2.26 35.68 -7.69
N ASN A 65 3.32 36.46 -7.94
CA ASN A 65 3.53 37.76 -7.32
C ASN A 65 2.50 38.79 -7.84
N LEU A 66 2.27 38.85 -9.16
CA LEU A 66 1.24 39.70 -9.76
C LEU A 66 -0.18 39.28 -9.33
N VAL A 67 -0.41 37.99 -9.06
CA VAL A 67 -1.68 37.52 -8.47
C VAL A 67 -1.83 38.01 -7.02
N ALA A 68 -0.75 38.01 -6.23
CA ALA A 68 -0.78 38.57 -4.88
C ALA A 68 -1.05 40.10 -4.91
N GLU A 69 -0.31 40.86 -5.71
CA GLU A 69 -0.51 42.31 -5.87
C GLU A 69 -1.93 42.67 -6.39
N TYR A 70 -2.51 41.82 -7.26
CA TYR A 70 -3.90 41.93 -7.72
C TYR A 70 -4.93 41.69 -6.59
N LEU A 71 -4.63 40.77 -5.67
CA LEU A 71 -5.48 40.44 -4.50
C LEU A 71 -5.29 41.42 -3.33
N ASP A 72 -4.10 41.99 -3.14
CA ASP A 72 -3.83 43.02 -2.13
C ASP A 72 -4.16 44.46 -2.61
N SER A 73 -4.49 44.61 -3.90
CA SER A 73 -4.98 45.85 -4.54
C SER A 73 -3.89 46.88 -4.86
N GLU A 74 -2.64 46.45 -5.00
CA GLU A 74 -1.48 47.34 -5.23
C GLU A 74 -1.19 47.60 -6.72
N LEU A 75 -1.68 46.75 -7.63
CA LEU A 75 -1.51 46.92 -9.08
C LEU A 75 -2.12 48.20 -9.66
N THR A 76 -1.53 48.72 -10.74
CA THR A 76 -2.09 49.88 -11.44
C THR A 76 -3.36 49.53 -12.24
N PRO A 77 -4.21 50.53 -12.57
CA PRO A 77 -5.42 50.29 -13.38
C PRO A 77 -5.20 49.77 -14.80
N ALA A 78 -3.95 49.67 -15.28
CA ALA A 78 -3.61 49.01 -16.54
C ALA A 78 -3.36 47.51 -16.32
N GLU A 79 -2.45 47.16 -15.39
CA GLU A 79 -2.11 45.78 -15.06
C GLU A 79 -3.34 45.00 -14.56
N VAL A 80 -4.23 45.63 -13.79
CA VAL A 80 -5.52 45.06 -13.40
C VAL A 80 -6.33 44.58 -14.61
N VAL A 81 -6.36 45.32 -15.72
CA VAL A 81 -7.12 44.93 -16.92
C VAL A 81 -6.46 43.75 -17.64
N ASP A 82 -5.14 43.69 -17.67
CA ASP A 82 -4.42 42.56 -18.28
C ASP A 82 -4.57 41.27 -17.43
N VAL A 83 -4.51 41.37 -16.10
CA VAL A 83 -4.78 40.24 -15.18
C VAL A 83 -6.24 39.78 -15.31
N GLU A 84 -7.21 40.69 -15.27
CA GLU A 84 -8.62 40.34 -15.43
C GLU A 84 -8.90 39.67 -16.78
N LYS A 85 -8.29 40.15 -17.86
CA LYS A 85 -8.41 39.55 -19.18
C LYS A 85 -7.89 38.11 -19.20
N ILE A 86 -6.70 37.85 -18.65
CA ILE A 86 -6.10 36.50 -18.59
C ILE A 86 -6.99 35.54 -17.75
N CYS A 87 -7.60 36.03 -16.66
CA CYS A 87 -8.58 35.27 -15.89
C CYS A 87 -9.89 35.02 -16.68
N LEU A 88 -10.37 35.98 -17.45
CA LEU A 88 -11.59 35.81 -18.26
C LEU A 88 -11.38 34.88 -19.47
N ASP A 89 -10.18 34.88 -20.06
CA ASP A 89 -9.81 34.02 -21.19
C ASP A 89 -9.52 32.56 -20.75
N SER A 90 -9.21 32.30 -19.47
CA SER A 90 -8.82 30.98 -18.95
C SER A 90 -9.56 30.57 -17.66
N ASP A 91 -10.40 29.53 -17.75
CA ASP A 91 -11.07 28.92 -16.58
C ASP A 91 -10.06 28.48 -15.50
N MET A 92 -8.82 28.12 -15.87
CA MET A 92 -7.78 27.71 -14.93
C MET A 92 -7.27 28.88 -14.08
N HIS A 93 -7.10 30.06 -14.68
CA HIS A 93 -6.69 31.25 -13.94
C HIS A 93 -7.86 31.88 -13.17
N LEU A 94 -9.08 31.75 -13.69
CA LEU A 94 -10.30 32.11 -12.96
C LEU A 94 -10.49 31.25 -11.70
N ALA A 95 -10.18 29.96 -11.78
CA ALA A 95 -10.20 29.04 -10.63
C ALA A 95 -9.20 29.47 -9.55
N GLU A 96 -7.93 29.64 -9.95
CA GLU A 96 -6.83 29.92 -9.04
C GLU A 96 -7.07 31.21 -8.26
N VAL A 97 -7.34 32.32 -8.96
CA VAL A 97 -7.51 33.65 -8.34
C VAL A 97 -8.72 33.68 -7.40
N ALA A 98 -9.84 33.06 -7.77
CA ALA A 98 -11.03 32.98 -6.91
C ALA A 98 -10.81 32.05 -5.69
N ALA A 99 -10.11 30.92 -5.87
CA ALA A 99 -9.78 30.02 -4.77
C ALA A 99 -8.79 30.65 -3.78
N CYS A 100 -7.76 31.36 -4.26
CA CYS A 100 -6.82 32.10 -3.43
C CYS A 100 -7.54 33.18 -2.60
N HIS A 101 -8.42 33.97 -3.21
CA HIS A 101 -9.22 34.97 -2.50
C HIS A 101 -10.08 34.36 -1.38
N GLN A 102 -10.79 33.25 -1.68
CA GLN A 102 -11.61 32.55 -0.70
C GLN A 102 -10.77 31.96 0.44
N ILE A 103 -9.61 31.36 0.14
CA ILE A 103 -8.70 30.81 1.15
C ILE A 103 -8.14 31.92 2.05
N LEU A 104 -7.72 33.06 1.48
CA LEU A 104 -7.25 34.21 2.25
C LEU A 104 -8.36 34.74 3.17
N THR A 105 -9.58 34.91 2.66
CA THR A 105 -10.74 35.37 3.44
C THR A 105 -11.05 34.41 4.60
N LEU A 106 -10.99 33.10 4.38
CA LEU A 106 -11.22 32.07 5.41
C LEU A 106 -10.09 31.96 6.44
N VAL A 107 -8.85 32.31 6.09
CA VAL A 107 -7.67 32.18 6.96
C VAL A 107 -7.36 33.47 7.74
N LEU A 108 -7.68 34.64 7.18
CA LEU A 108 -7.46 35.95 7.80
C LEU A 108 -8.59 36.36 8.78
N GLY A 109 -9.75 35.69 8.74
CA GLY A 109 -10.90 36.00 9.59
C GLY A 109 -10.70 35.73 11.09
N ASP A 110 -9.86 34.75 11.45
CA ASP A 110 -9.49 34.42 12.83
C ASP A 110 -7.99 34.74 13.08
N PRO A 111 -7.61 35.40 14.19
CA PRO A 111 -6.21 35.70 14.48
C PRO A 111 -5.42 34.42 14.78
N VAL A 112 -4.36 34.16 14.01
CA VAL A 112 -3.53 32.95 14.12
C VAL A 112 -3.02 32.75 15.55
N GLU A 113 -3.45 31.66 16.20
CA GLU A 113 -3.12 31.37 17.59
C GLU A 113 -1.67 30.85 17.75
N VAL A 114 -0.72 31.79 17.75
CA VAL A 114 0.70 31.50 17.99
C VAL A 114 0.90 31.03 19.43
N ARG A 115 1.10 29.71 19.58
CA ARG A 115 1.43 29.04 20.86
C ARG A 115 2.50 29.80 21.63
N SER A 116 2.32 29.85 22.96
CA SER A 116 3.22 30.54 23.89
C SER A 116 4.69 30.14 23.71
N GLU A 117 5.00 28.86 23.50
CA GLU A 117 6.37 28.39 23.20
C GLU A 117 6.95 29.03 21.93
N THR A 118 6.19 29.03 20.82
CA THR A 118 6.61 29.66 19.56
C THR A 118 6.80 31.16 19.74
N ARG A 119 5.90 31.81 20.48
CA ARG A 119 5.99 33.23 20.84
C ARG A 119 7.26 33.53 21.64
N SER A 120 7.56 32.72 22.67
CA SER A 120 8.77 32.85 23.49
C SER A 120 10.05 32.61 22.70
N ARG A 121 10.05 31.65 21.77
CA ARG A 121 11.19 31.42 20.85
C ARG A 121 11.37 32.59 19.88
N MET A 122 10.28 33.16 19.36
CA MET A 122 10.30 34.34 18.49
C MET A 122 10.82 35.58 19.22
N TYR A 123 10.33 35.88 20.43
CA TYR A 123 10.87 36.97 21.25
C TYR A 123 12.34 36.72 21.66
N GLY A 124 12.72 35.45 21.86
CA GLY A 124 14.09 35.03 22.14
C GLY A 124 15.09 35.17 20.98
N LEU A 125 14.63 35.40 19.74
CA LEU A 125 15.50 35.77 18.62
C LEU A 125 15.94 37.25 18.69
N GLY A 126 15.14 38.10 19.32
CA GLY A 126 15.39 39.53 19.46
C GLY A 126 15.37 40.33 18.14
N PRO A 127 15.47 41.67 18.19
CA PRO A 127 15.77 42.46 17.03
C PRO A 127 17.26 42.30 16.68
N VAL A 128 17.56 41.66 15.54
CA VAL A 128 18.88 41.81 14.92
C VAL A 128 19.01 43.28 14.52
N ALA A 129 19.85 44.02 15.25
CA ALA A 129 20.11 45.42 14.96
C ALA A 129 20.89 45.52 13.63
N THR A 130 20.17 45.77 12.53
CA THR A 130 20.71 46.01 11.20
C THR A 130 21.40 47.38 11.14
N ASN A 131 22.53 47.50 11.83
CA ASN A 131 23.50 48.57 11.56
C ASN A 131 24.34 48.14 10.35
N ASP A 132 24.40 48.99 9.34
CA ASP A 132 24.97 48.69 8.03
C ASP A 132 26.47 48.36 8.03
N THR A 133 26.92 47.82 6.89
CA THR A 133 28.32 47.67 6.44
C THR A 133 29.16 46.54 7.07
N VAL A 134 28.79 45.29 6.78
CA VAL A 134 29.81 44.25 6.49
C VAL A 134 29.88 44.06 4.98
N ARG A 135 31.07 44.25 4.40
CA ARG A 135 31.28 44.18 2.95
C ARG A 135 31.33 42.74 2.46
N ALA A 136 30.91 42.51 1.22
CA ALA A 136 31.21 41.29 0.48
C ALA A 136 32.69 41.27 0.07
N ASN A 137 33.57 40.86 1.00
CA ASN A 137 34.89 40.29 0.75
C ASN A 137 35.51 39.87 2.10
N ASP A 138 35.71 38.56 2.29
CA ASP A 138 36.83 37.94 3.02
C ASP A 138 36.64 36.40 3.05
N PHE A 139 36.60 35.79 1.87
CA PHE A 139 36.49 34.32 1.72
C PHE A 139 37.88 33.65 1.60
N SER A 140 38.84 34.05 2.45
CA SER A 140 40.19 33.48 2.50
C SER A 140 40.93 33.77 3.81
N GLY A 141 41.26 32.75 4.61
CA GLY A 141 42.12 32.97 5.79
C GLY A 141 42.24 31.84 6.83
N VAL A 142 43.21 30.94 6.63
CA VAL A 142 44.11 30.40 7.68
C VAL A 142 43.51 29.83 8.99
N SER A 143 43.41 28.49 8.99
CA SER A 143 43.99 27.55 9.97
C SER A 143 43.66 27.57 11.48
N ARG A 144 43.52 26.32 11.97
CA ARG A 144 43.76 25.83 13.33
C ARG A 144 44.72 26.67 14.20
N ASP A 145 44.34 26.86 15.46
CA ASP A 145 45.04 26.11 16.53
C ASP A 145 44.06 25.68 17.65
N ARG A 146 44.51 24.83 18.57
CA ARG A 146 43.78 24.42 19.77
C ARG A 146 44.07 25.36 20.93
N ASP A 147 43.03 25.81 21.65
CA ASP A 147 42.94 25.42 23.05
C ASP A 147 41.49 25.47 23.61
N SER A 148 41.36 24.90 24.80
CA SER A 148 40.16 24.43 25.45
C SER A 148 39.28 25.51 26.09
N ARG A 149 38.01 25.57 25.66
CA ARG A 149 36.89 26.01 26.49
C ARG A 149 35.70 25.07 26.31
N GLN A 150 35.21 24.52 27.42
CA GLN A 150 34.02 23.67 27.44
C GLN A 150 32.76 24.52 27.24
N ILE A 151 31.96 24.20 26.22
CA ILE A 151 30.57 24.64 26.13
C ILE A 151 29.73 23.61 26.92
N PRO A 152 28.95 24.02 27.94
CA PRO A 152 28.21 23.08 28.77
C PRO A 152 27.11 22.36 27.98
N THR A 153 27.03 21.04 28.18
CA THR A 153 26.19 20.13 27.41
C THR A 153 24.69 20.35 27.64
N ILE A 154 23.97 20.85 26.64
CA ILE A 154 22.50 20.97 26.66
C ILE A 154 21.84 19.60 26.34
N ALA A 155 22.12 18.59 27.17
CA ALA A 155 21.58 17.23 27.03
C ALA A 155 20.95 16.71 28.35
N SER A 156 20.40 17.61 29.17
CA SER A 156 19.72 17.26 30.43
C SER A 156 18.55 18.21 30.73
N ALA A 157 17.59 18.25 29.79
CA ALA A 157 16.33 18.99 29.95
C ALA A 157 15.11 18.30 29.27
N LEU A 158 15.28 17.06 28.78
CA LEU A 158 14.24 16.32 28.04
C LEU A 158 13.75 15.08 28.82
N ASN A 159 13.24 15.31 30.03
CA ASN A 159 12.41 14.35 30.77
C ASN A 159 11.03 14.97 31.05
N PRO A 160 10.06 14.86 30.12
CA PRO A 160 8.69 15.31 30.34
C PRO A 160 7.90 14.30 31.19
N SER A 161 8.31 14.12 32.45
CA SER A 161 7.59 13.31 33.43
C SER A 161 6.39 14.07 34.00
N HIS A 162 5.35 14.33 33.21
CA HIS A 162 4.08 14.86 33.73
C HIS A 162 2.85 14.44 32.91
N ASN A 163 1.84 13.94 33.62
CA ASN A 163 0.51 13.70 33.05
C ASN A 163 -0.16 15.03 32.70
N GLY A 164 -0.62 15.16 31.45
CA GLY A 164 -1.41 16.29 30.97
C GLY A 164 -2.11 15.93 29.66
N SER A 165 -3.42 15.72 29.71
CA SER A 165 -4.24 15.39 28.55
C SER A 165 -4.44 16.64 27.67
N SER A 166 -3.56 16.85 26.68
CA SER A 166 -3.71 17.92 25.69
C SER A 166 -4.55 17.42 24.51
N ASP A 167 -5.84 17.75 24.53
CA ASP A 167 -6.74 17.47 23.41
C ASP A 167 -6.22 18.18 22.14
N ARG A 168 -6.13 17.47 21.02
CA ARG A 168 -5.75 18.05 19.71
C ARG A 168 -7.00 18.30 18.88
N ASP A 169 -7.91 19.06 19.49
CA ASP A 169 -9.17 19.38 18.85
C ASP A 169 -8.93 20.32 17.65
N LEU A 170 -9.66 20.08 16.55
CA LEU A 170 -9.50 20.85 15.32
C LEU A 170 -10.02 22.29 15.53
N PRO A 171 -9.33 23.33 15.02
CA PRO A 171 -9.81 24.71 15.06
C PRO A 171 -11.25 24.81 14.54
N ALA A 172 -12.08 25.61 15.22
CA ALA A 172 -13.54 25.60 15.01
C ALA A 172 -13.96 25.96 13.58
N TYR A 173 -13.18 26.78 12.86
CA TYR A 173 -13.39 27.13 11.46
C TYR A 173 -13.02 26.01 10.46
N LEU A 174 -12.17 25.05 10.85
CA LEU A 174 -11.83 23.87 10.05
C LEU A 174 -12.78 22.68 10.27
N LYS A 175 -13.62 22.73 11.31
CA LYS A 175 -14.73 21.79 11.48
C LYS A 175 -15.86 22.18 10.51
N PRO A 176 -16.42 21.25 9.73
CA PRO A 176 -17.49 21.58 8.79
C PRO A 176 -18.72 22.09 9.55
N GLN A 177 -19.03 23.39 9.41
CA GLN A 177 -20.18 23.99 10.08
C GLN A 177 -21.50 23.46 9.50
N THR A 178 -22.01 22.37 10.09
CA THR A 178 -23.38 21.91 9.86
C THR A 178 -24.36 22.96 10.40
N SER A 179 -24.76 23.88 9.52
CA SER A 179 -25.54 25.06 9.92
C SER A 179 -26.81 24.66 10.69
N TRP A 180 -27.01 25.23 11.89
CA TRP A 180 -28.14 24.92 12.78
C TRP A 180 -29.49 25.09 12.06
N ARG A 181 -29.57 26.00 11.08
CA ARG A 181 -30.75 26.21 10.21
C ARG A 181 -31.20 24.92 9.50
N GLN A 182 -30.27 24.08 9.02
CA GLN A 182 -30.61 22.80 8.38
C GLN A 182 -31.12 21.77 9.40
N MET A 183 -30.50 21.69 10.57
CA MET A 183 -30.95 20.78 11.64
C MET A 183 -32.32 21.20 12.20
N GLY A 184 -32.57 22.51 12.32
CA GLY A 184 -33.89 23.05 12.67
C GLY A 184 -34.97 22.75 11.63
N MET A 185 -34.65 22.84 10.33
CA MET A 185 -35.58 22.45 9.27
C MET A 185 -35.87 20.94 9.28
N LEU A 186 -34.86 20.09 9.50
CA LEU A 186 -35.06 18.64 9.65
C LEU A 186 -35.95 18.29 10.86
N VAL A 187 -35.71 18.93 12.01
CA VAL A 187 -36.58 18.76 13.20
C VAL A 187 -38.00 19.23 12.91
N LEU A 188 -38.19 20.35 12.20
CA LEU A 188 -39.51 20.83 11.79
C LEU A 188 -40.24 19.83 10.86
N VAL A 189 -39.54 19.27 9.87
CA VAL A 189 -40.10 18.24 8.97
C VAL A 189 -40.46 16.96 9.72
N VAL A 190 -39.62 16.52 10.67
CA VAL A 190 -39.91 15.37 11.54
C VAL A 190 -41.11 15.66 12.44
N LEU A 191 -41.23 16.85 13.04
CA LEU A 191 -42.38 17.23 13.86
C LEU A 191 -43.69 17.31 13.05
N ILE A 192 -43.63 17.81 11.81
CA ILE A 192 -44.78 17.78 10.89
C ILE A 192 -45.18 16.33 10.57
N GLY A 193 -44.21 15.46 10.25
CA GLY A 193 -44.44 14.03 9.98
C GLY A 193 -45.03 13.29 11.19
N VAL A 194 -44.49 13.51 12.39
CA VAL A 194 -45.01 12.94 13.64
C VAL A 194 -46.41 13.48 13.96
N GLY A 195 -46.68 14.77 13.71
CA GLY A 195 -48.02 15.35 13.83
C GLY A 195 -49.03 14.71 12.90
N TRP A 196 -48.68 14.51 11.63
CA TRP A 196 -49.50 13.80 10.64
C TRP A 196 -49.78 12.35 11.06
N ILE A 197 -48.75 11.60 11.48
CA ILE A 197 -48.88 10.21 11.94
C ILE A 197 -49.73 10.13 13.22
N SER A 198 -49.54 11.06 14.16
CA SER A 198 -50.35 11.16 15.38
C SER A 198 -51.82 11.47 15.09
N SER A 199 -52.10 12.30 14.08
CA SER A 199 -53.47 12.58 13.62
C SER A 199 -54.12 11.34 13.01
N LEU A 200 -53.42 10.66 12.09
CA LEU A 200 -53.86 9.39 11.46
C LEU A 200 -54.12 8.26 12.48
N LEU A 201 -53.35 8.21 13.58
CA LEU A 201 -53.55 7.24 14.66
C LEU A 201 -54.68 7.61 15.64
N SER A 202 -55.03 8.90 15.72
CA SER A 202 -56.07 9.42 16.62
C SER A 202 -57.45 9.45 15.97
N ASP A 203 -57.53 9.52 14.64
CA ASP A 203 -58.79 9.60 13.92
C ASP A 203 -59.61 8.30 14.03
N ARG A 204 -60.68 8.37 14.82
CA ARG A 204 -61.58 7.24 15.09
C ARG A 204 -62.44 6.86 13.87
N THR A 205 -62.52 7.68 12.83
CA THR A 205 -63.30 7.39 11.63
C THR A 205 -62.65 6.26 10.82
N LEU A 206 -61.37 6.39 10.49
CA LEU A 206 -60.59 5.38 9.75
C LEU A 206 -60.51 4.03 10.48
N ARG A 207 -60.37 4.07 11.82
CA ARG A 207 -60.17 2.87 12.64
C ARG A 207 -61.39 1.94 12.73
N ASN A 208 -62.58 2.43 12.38
CA ASN A 208 -63.79 1.60 12.26
C ASN A 208 -63.98 0.98 10.86
N GLY A 209 -63.38 1.56 9.82
CA GLY A 209 -63.50 1.05 8.44
C GLY A 209 -62.73 -0.25 8.16
N LEU A 210 -61.69 -0.54 8.95
CA LEU A 210 -60.83 -1.73 8.78
C LEU A 210 -61.28 -2.97 9.59
N ARG A 211 -62.56 -3.05 9.97
CA ARG A 211 -63.08 -4.16 10.80
C ARG A 211 -64.35 -4.85 10.31
N SER A 212 -64.97 -4.35 9.24
CA SER A 212 -65.78 -5.15 8.32
C SER A 212 -64.88 -5.69 7.19
N ASP A 213 -65.36 -6.73 6.49
CA ASP A 213 -64.71 -7.39 5.35
C ASP A 213 -63.51 -8.31 5.70
N ARG A 214 -63.84 -9.40 6.40
CA ARG A 214 -63.05 -10.64 6.39
C ARG A 214 -63.89 -11.83 5.94
N GLU A 215 -64.45 -11.75 4.73
CA GLU A 215 -65.04 -12.93 4.07
C GLU A 215 -65.02 -12.81 2.54
N SER A 216 -64.85 -13.96 1.87
CA SER A 216 -65.10 -14.21 0.44
C SER A 216 -64.03 -13.91 -0.64
N PHE A 217 -63.96 -14.83 -1.61
CA PHE A 217 -63.40 -14.81 -2.98
C PHE A 217 -61.89 -14.61 -3.29
N ASN A 218 -61.21 -15.75 -3.40
CA ASN A 218 -60.60 -16.33 -4.62
C ASN A 218 -59.73 -15.45 -5.58
N PRO A 219 -58.49 -15.85 -5.94
CA PRO A 219 -57.60 -15.07 -6.80
C PRO A 219 -57.70 -15.39 -8.31
N ALA A 220 -57.79 -14.37 -9.17
CA ALA A 220 -57.53 -14.51 -10.61
C ALA A 220 -57.15 -13.19 -11.32
N LYS A 221 -55.89 -13.10 -11.77
CA LYS A 221 -55.38 -12.21 -12.85
C LYS A 221 -55.40 -10.68 -12.56
N SER A 222 -54.52 -9.86 -13.16
CA SER A 222 -53.32 -10.16 -13.95
C SER A 222 -52.28 -9.03 -13.82
N ALA A 223 -51.01 -9.36 -14.06
CA ALA A 223 -49.94 -8.37 -14.20
C ALA A 223 -49.69 -8.00 -15.67
N THR A 224 -49.40 -6.71 -15.90
CA THR A 224 -48.51 -6.11 -16.92
C THR A 224 -48.76 -6.36 -18.43
N VAL A 225 -48.56 -5.28 -19.20
CA VAL A 225 -48.69 -5.20 -20.67
C VAL A 225 -47.36 -5.44 -21.39
N ALA A 226 -47.33 -6.24 -22.47
CA ALA A 226 -46.48 -6.00 -23.65
C ALA A 226 -46.76 -6.91 -24.88
N LYS A 227 -47.54 -6.39 -25.85
CA LYS A 227 -47.29 -6.35 -27.32
C LYS A 227 -46.94 -7.62 -28.16
N ALA A 228 -47.67 -7.78 -29.27
CA ALA A 228 -47.25 -8.20 -30.65
C ALA A 228 -48.04 -9.35 -31.34
N THR A 229 -48.88 -8.95 -32.32
CA THR A 229 -49.15 -9.56 -33.66
C THR A 229 -49.55 -11.04 -33.87
N SER A 230 -50.70 -11.21 -34.56
CA SER A 230 -51.11 -12.31 -35.51
C SER A 230 -51.12 -13.77 -35.05
N GLY A 231 -52.05 -14.64 -35.48
CA GLY A 231 -53.23 -14.44 -36.36
C GLY A 231 -53.87 -15.78 -36.76
N ASP A 232 -55.18 -15.76 -37.07
CA ASP A 232 -56.05 -16.76 -37.72
C ASP A 232 -56.25 -18.22 -37.18
N ASP A 233 -57.50 -18.66 -37.37
CA ASP A 233 -58.05 -19.99 -37.70
C ASP A 233 -57.90 -21.27 -36.83
N ALA A 234 -59.04 -21.60 -36.19
CA ALA A 234 -59.94 -22.71 -36.54
C ALA A 234 -59.57 -24.22 -36.34
N ASP A 235 -60.25 -24.81 -35.35
CA ASP A 235 -61.12 -26.01 -35.44
C ASP A 235 -60.51 -27.45 -35.52
N LYS A 236 -61.24 -28.40 -34.89
CA LYS A 236 -61.07 -29.88 -34.87
C LYS A 236 -59.77 -30.48 -34.27
N SER A 237 -59.75 -31.68 -33.69
CA SER A 237 -60.83 -32.59 -33.23
C SER A 237 -60.31 -33.73 -32.31
N ASN A 238 -61.24 -34.45 -31.67
CA ASN A 238 -61.16 -35.87 -31.24
C ASN A 238 -60.18 -36.34 -30.13
N ALA A 239 -60.79 -36.56 -28.96
CA ALA A 239 -60.73 -37.74 -28.06
C ALA A 239 -59.68 -38.87 -28.26
N ILE A 240 -59.19 -39.40 -27.13
CA ILE A 240 -59.23 -40.84 -26.72
C ILE A 240 -58.91 -40.98 -25.21
N VAL A 241 -59.31 -42.11 -24.59
CA VAL A 241 -59.39 -42.45 -23.14
C VAL A 241 -59.23 -43.99 -23.01
N PRO A 242 -58.85 -44.65 -21.87
CA PRO A 242 -58.18 -44.28 -20.60
C PRO A 242 -56.90 -45.14 -20.31
N SER A 243 -56.31 -45.03 -19.10
CA SER A 243 -56.05 -46.14 -18.11
C SER A 243 -55.04 -45.68 -17.04
N GLN A 244 -55.29 -45.66 -15.72
CA GLN A 244 -55.66 -46.72 -14.75
C GLN A 244 -54.55 -47.69 -14.32
N ILE A 245 -53.81 -47.31 -13.26
CA ILE A 245 -53.33 -48.14 -12.12
C ILE A 245 -53.28 -47.16 -10.92
N GLY A 246 -53.61 -47.47 -9.66
CA GLY A 246 -54.17 -48.69 -9.02
C GLY A 246 -53.98 -48.60 -7.48
N ASP A 247 -55.05 -48.79 -6.72
CA ASP A 247 -55.29 -48.51 -5.28
C ASP A 247 -54.19 -48.82 -4.22
N GLN A 248 -54.01 -47.95 -3.19
CA GLN A 248 -54.36 -48.10 -1.73
C GLN A 248 -53.53 -49.17 -0.93
N VAL A 249 -53.38 -49.22 0.41
CA VAL A 249 -54.20 -48.92 1.63
C VAL A 249 -53.24 -48.61 2.84
N ILE A 250 -53.41 -47.56 3.67
CA ILE A 250 -53.85 -47.48 5.11
C ILE A 250 -53.30 -48.63 6.04
N ALA A 251 -52.80 -48.51 7.29
CA ALA A 251 -52.90 -47.57 8.45
C ALA A 251 -51.50 -47.20 9.05
N GLN A 252 -51.20 -46.58 10.23
CA GLN A 252 -51.85 -46.27 11.55
C GLN A 252 -51.99 -47.46 12.54
N VAL A 253 -51.87 -47.38 13.89
CA VAL A 253 -51.84 -46.30 14.94
C VAL A 253 -50.79 -46.58 16.07
N ASP A 254 -50.43 -45.55 16.85
CA ASP A 254 -49.68 -45.43 18.15
C ASP A 254 -50.32 -46.16 19.38
N PRO A 255 -49.90 -46.02 20.69
CA PRO A 255 -48.60 -45.63 21.34
C PRO A 255 -48.18 -46.43 22.63
N SER A 256 -46.98 -46.14 23.19
CA SER A 256 -46.56 -46.27 24.65
C SER A 256 -46.49 -47.69 25.32
N ALA A 257 -45.69 -48.00 26.37
CA ALA A 257 -44.98 -47.21 27.39
C ALA A 257 -43.76 -47.94 28.08
N SER A 258 -42.90 -47.15 28.76
CA SER A 258 -42.16 -47.45 30.02
C SER A 258 -41.19 -48.66 30.18
N ARG A 259 -39.88 -48.39 30.34
CA ARG A 259 -39.13 -48.54 31.63
C ARG A 259 -37.68 -48.00 31.62
N LYS A 260 -37.22 -47.62 32.82
CA LYS A 260 -35.87 -47.19 33.29
C LYS A 260 -35.85 -47.45 34.83
N PRO A 261 -34.76 -47.26 35.62
CA PRO A 261 -33.34 -47.01 35.30
C PRO A 261 -32.37 -47.98 36.03
N GLN A 262 -31.04 -47.78 35.92
CA GLN A 262 -30.16 -47.62 37.10
C GLN A 262 -28.75 -47.08 36.75
N ASN A 263 -28.07 -46.50 37.75
CA ASN A 263 -26.71 -45.94 37.69
C ASN A 263 -25.73 -46.83 38.49
N VAL A 264 -24.42 -46.71 38.21
CA VAL A 264 -23.36 -46.70 39.23
C VAL A 264 -22.32 -45.62 38.89
N ARG A 265 -21.81 -44.90 39.91
CA ARG A 265 -20.62 -44.02 39.88
C ARG A 265 -19.78 -44.37 41.12
N VAL A 266 -18.44 -44.40 40.99
CA VAL A 266 -17.51 -44.39 42.15
C VAL A 266 -16.28 -43.52 41.83
N GLU A 267 -15.81 -42.81 42.86
CA GLU A 267 -14.65 -41.92 43.00
C GLU A 267 -14.46 -41.68 44.52
N PRO A 268 -13.37 -41.08 45.05
CA PRO A 268 -11.99 -40.92 44.55
C PRO A 268 -10.94 -41.27 45.67
N SER A 269 -9.73 -40.66 45.65
CA SER A 269 -8.62 -40.76 46.66
C SER A 269 -7.67 -41.95 46.44
N LYS A 270 -6.35 -41.96 46.72
CA LYS A 270 -5.35 -41.03 47.37
C LYS A 270 -3.91 -41.58 47.03
N GLU A 271 -2.72 -41.00 47.25
CA GLU A 271 -2.17 -39.72 47.77
C GLU A 271 -0.69 -39.51 47.28
N LEU A 272 0.06 -38.57 47.86
CA LEU A 272 1.54 -38.40 47.85
C LEU A 272 2.10 -38.61 49.30
N PRO A 273 3.42 -38.68 49.64
CA PRO A 273 4.59 -37.99 49.02
C PRO A 273 5.96 -38.75 49.02
N GLU A 274 7.05 -38.04 48.67
CA GLU A 274 8.50 -38.26 49.02
C GLU A 274 9.20 -39.56 48.54
N THR A 275 10.51 -39.63 48.23
CA THR A 275 11.68 -38.78 48.55
C THR A 275 12.80 -38.90 47.48
N ASP A 276 13.66 -37.89 47.37
CA ASP A 276 15.03 -37.92 46.74
C ASP A 276 16.09 -38.49 47.75
N PRO A 277 17.40 -38.72 47.45
CA PRO A 277 18.21 -38.24 46.30
C PRO A 277 19.24 -39.22 45.65
N ALA A 278 19.87 -38.76 44.55
CA ALA A 278 21.27 -38.96 44.09
C ALA A 278 21.85 -40.36 43.74
N THR A 279 22.59 -40.45 42.61
CA THR A 279 24.07 -40.72 42.55
C THR A 279 24.60 -40.79 41.08
N ASP A 280 25.77 -40.17 40.87
CA ASP A 280 26.77 -40.11 39.78
C ASP A 280 26.73 -40.83 38.40
N VAL A 281 27.61 -40.29 37.52
CA VAL A 281 27.95 -40.67 36.13
C VAL A 281 29.16 -41.64 36.09
N PRO A 282 29.34 -42.44 35.03
CA PRO A 282 30.66 -42.44 34.37
C PRO A 282 30.66 -42.53 32.82
N GLU A 283 31.74 -42.03 32.20
CA GLU A 283 32.09 -42.22 30.77
C GLU A 283 32.62 -43.64 30.48
N PRO A 284 32.93 -43.96 29.21
CA PRO A 284 34.24 -44.58 28.94
C PRO A 284 34.96 -44.12 27.66
N VAL A 285 36.32 -44.16 27.68
CA VAL A 285 37.20 -43.78 26.55
C VAL A 285 38.22 -44.88 26.18
N ALA A 286 38.00 -45.52 25.02
CA ALA A 286 38.92 -45.99 23.97
C ALA A 286 40.25 -46.80 24.23
N LYS A 287 40.56 -47.70 23.26
CA LYS A 287 41.89 -48.27 22.83
C LYS A 287 42.53 -49.40 23.70
N PRO A 288 43.59 -50.11 23.23
CA PRO A 288 43.77 -50.79 21.91
C PRO A 288 44.50 -52.18 22.00
N ILE A 289 44.53 -53.00 20.92
CA ILE A 289 45.61 -53.99 20.61
C ILE A 289 45.41 -54.63 19.20
N ARG A 290 46.30 -55.53 18.71
CA ARG A 290 47.49 -55.28 17.87
C ARG A 290 48.33 -56.56 17.71
N THR A 291 48.72 -56.95 16.49
CA THR A 291 49.65 -58.07 16.19
C THR A 291 50.85 -57.64 15.31
N LYS A 292 51.77 -58.58 14.99
CA LYS A 292 53.20 -58.41 14.61
C LYS A 292 53.70 -59.72 13.92
N PRO A 293 54.95 -59.86 13.40
CA PRO A 293 55.99 -58.88 13.03
C PRO A 293 56.64 -59.14 11.62
N ASP A 294 57.87 -58.64 11.44
CA ASP A 294 58.90 -58.89 10.39
C ASP A 294 58.77 -58.16 9.03
N GLY A 295 59.83 -57.57 8.46
CA GLY A 295 61.21 -57.38 8.94
C GLY A 295 62.10 -56.54 7.99
N ALA A 296 63.36 -56.27 8.39
CA ALA A 296 64.47 -55.65 7.65
C ALA A 296 64.49 -54.12 7.33
N VAL A 297 65.32 -53.40 8.12
CA VAL A 297 66.36 -52.37 7.78
C VAL A 297 66.09 -51.27 6.72
N ALA A 298 66.54 -50.03 7.04
CA ALA A 298 66.32 -48.81 6.27
C ALA A 298 67.46 -48.42 5.28
N THR A 299 67.10 -47.59 4.27
CA THR A 299 67.99 -46.69 3.52
C THR A 299 67.21 -45.42 3.13
N PRO A 300 67.71 -44.18 3.37
CA PRO A 300 66.99 -42.95 3.03
C PRO A 300 67.44 -42.31 1.70
N PRO A 301 66.50 -41.80 0.90
CA PRO A 301 66.78 -40.64 0.05
C PRO A 301 65.66 -39.56 0.05
N GLN A 302 66.13 -38.31 0.14
CA GLN A 302 65.70 -37.02 -0.45
C GLN A 302 64.27 -36.77 -1.03
N PRO A 303 63.81 -35.50 -1.06
CA PRO A 303 62.40 -35.15 -1.21
C PRO A 303 61.84 -35.33 -2.63
N VAL A 304 60.63 -35.87 -2.70
CA VAL A 304 59.78 -35.85 -3.90
C VAL A 304 58.85 -34.63 -3.85
N GLN A 305 58.60 -34.01 -5.01
CA GLN A 305 57.77 -32.82 -5.16
C GLN A 305 56.29 -33.11 -4.83
N PRO A 306 55.51 -32.11 -4.35
CA PRO A 306 54.07 -32.27 -4.19
C PRO A 306 53.41 -32.48 -5.56
N VAL A 307 52.68 -33.57 -5.70
CA VAL A 307 51.85 -33.84 -6.89
C VAL A 307 50.56 -33.05 -6.74
N ASN A 308 50.28 -32.13 -7.67
CA ASN A 308 49.00 -31.41 -7.71
C ASN A 308 47.83 -32.40 -7.93
N PRO A 309 46.64 -32.14 -7.35
CA PRO A 309 45.41 -32.80 -7.78
C PRO A 309 45.17 -32.59 -9.29
N PRO A 310 44.43 -33.48 -9.96
CA PRO A 310 44.12 -33.30 -11.39
C PRO A 310 43.32 -32.02 -11.60
N GLU A 311 43.93 -31.06 -12.29
CA GLU A 311 43.25 -29.86 -12.75
C GLU A 311 42.13 -30.29 -13.69
N THR A 312 40.89 -29.94 -13.34
CA THR A 312 39.76 -30.09 -14.25
C THR A 312 39.83 -28.92 -15.22
N ASP A 313 39.99 -29.21 -16.52
CA ASP A 313 40.02 -28.23 -17.62
C ASP A 313 38.68 -27.48 -17.75
N THR A 314 38.43 -26.62 -16.78
CA THR A 314 37.39 -25.59 -16.83
C THR A 314 37.91 -24.50 -17.75
N VAL A 315 37.62 -24.66 -19.04
CA VAL A 315 37.87 -23.62 -20.07
C VAL A 315 37.39 -22.29 -19.51
N PRO A 316 38.25 -21.27 -19.36
CA PRO A 316 37.91 -20.07 -18.61
C PRO A 316 36.76 -19.34 -19.30
N VAL A 317 35.59 -19.36 -18.65
CA VAL A 317 34.36 -18.77 -19.14
C VAL A 317 34.59 -17.29 -19.44
N LYS A 318 34.47 -16.91 -20.71
CA LYS A 318 34.81 -15.55 -21.17
C LYS A 318 33.65 -14.59 -20.89
N LEU A 319 33.62 -14.09 -19.66
CA LEU A 319 32.69 -13.05 -19.21
C LEU A 319 32.82 -11.78 -20.07
N MET A 320 31.70 -11.05 -20.22
CA MET A 320 31.69 -9.69 -20.74
C MET A 320 32.43 -8.73 -19.80
N PRO A 321 32.97 -7.60 -20.31
CA PRO A 321 33.59 -6.60 -19.43
C PRO A 321 32.53 -6.03 -18.46
N ALA A 322 32.88 -5.96 -17.17
CA ALA A 322 32.01 -5.41 -16.14
C ALA A 322 31.79 -3.90 -16.35
N GLN A 323 30.54 -3.44 -16.27
CA GLN A 323 30.24 -2.01 -16.20
C GLN A 323 30.33 -1.48 -14.78
N LYS A 324 30.66 -0.19 -14.63
CA LYS A 324 30.57 0.52 -13.34
C LYS A 324 29.11 0.91 -13.10
N LEU A 325 28.58 0.59 -11.92
CA LEU A 325 27.27 1.04 -11.47
C LEU A 325 27.48 2.10 -10.38
N SER A 326 26.92 3.30 -10.53
CA SER A 326 27.07 4.39 -9.57
C SER A 326 25.73 5.01 -9.18
N ARG A 327 25.56 5.32 -7.88
CA ARG A 327 24.34 5.97 -7.37
C ARG A 327 24.33 7.47 -7.73
N VAL A 328 23.20 7.94 -8.24
CA VAL A 328 22.97 9.35 -8.62
C VAL A 328 21.97 10.03 -7.67
N SER A 329 21.07 9.27 -7.04
CA SER A 329 20.05 9.82 -6.14
C SER A 329 20.68 10.60 -4.97
N LYS A 330 20.45 11.92 -4.94
CA LYS A 330 20.95 12.83 -3.90
C LYS A 330 20.08 12.85 -2.63
N GLU A 331 18.93 12.19 -2.69
CA GLU A 331 17.88 12.15 -1.65
C GLU A 331 17.37 10.71 -1.51
N GLY A 332 16.74 10.43 -0.37
CA GLY A 332 16.13 9.14 -0.06
C GLY A 332 17.12 8.06 0.42
N ILE A 333 16.57 7.01 1.01
CA ILE A 333 17.34 5.89 1.55
C ILE A 333 17.45 4.76 0.54
N VAL A 334 18.67 4.24 0.42
CA VAL A 334 18.95 2.88 -0.05
C VAL A 334 19.65 2.18 1.10
N LEU A 335 19.34 0.92 1.33
CA LEU A 335 19.99 0.06 2.29
C LEU A 335 20.90 -0.93 1.56
N ARG A 336 22.07 -1.25 2.13
CA ARG A 336 22.92 -2.38 1.71
C ARG A 336 23.02 -3.40 2.83
N PHE A 337 22.94 -4.68 2.48
CA PHE A 337 23.16 -5.78 3.42
C PHE A 337 24.66 -5.96 3.70
N GLU A 338 25.04 -5.99 4.98
CA GLU A 338 26.41 -6.25 5.44
C GLU A 338 26.54 -7.69 5.95
N PRO A 339 27.22 -8.59 5.21
CA PRO A 339 27.20 -10.02 5.50
C PRO A 339 27.92 -10.42 6.80
N GLU A 340 28.85 -9.60 7.29
CA GLU A 340 29.59 -9.84 8.54
C GLU A 340 28.72 -9.73 9.80
N VAL A 341 27.68 -8.88 9.75
CA VAL A 341 26.74 -8.61 10.85
C VAL A 341 25.33 -9.14 10.59
N SER A 342 25.05 -9.60 9.37
CA SER A 342 23.74 -10.13 8.94
C SER A 342 22.58 -9.12 9.08
N ASP A 343 22.86 -7.85 8.85
CA ASP A 343 21.86 -6.77 8.87
C ASP A 343 22.17 -5.69 7.82
N PHE A 344 21.29 -4.70 7.68
CA PHE A 344 21.42 -3.62 6.71
C PHE A 344 21.96 -2.33 7.31
N LEU A 345 22.75 -1.58 6.53
CA LEU A 345 23.14 -0.18 6.75
C LEU A 345 22.60 0.72 5.63
N ALA A 346 22.44 2.02 5.89
CA ALA A 346 22.07 2.96 4.85
C ALA A 346 23.26 3.24 3.91
N LEU A 347 23.11 2.88 2.63
CA LEU A 347 24.11 3.09 1.59
C LEU A 347 24.36 4.60 1.40
N PRO A 348 25.62 5.09 1.50
CA PRO A 348 25.92 6.50 1.29
C PRO A 348 25.48 7.01 -0.10
N ARG A 349 25.25 8.33 -0.19
CA ARG A 349 24.61 8.96 -1.37
C ARG A 349 25.46 8.93 -2.64
N VAL A 350 26.78 8.77 -2.54
CA VAL A 350 27.71 8.66 -3.69
C VAL A 350 28.60 7.44 -3.50
N VAL A 351 28.22 6.32 -4.10
CA VAL A 351 28.92 5.02 -4.00
C VAL A 351 28.87 4.31 -5.35
N GLN A 352 29.93 3.56 -5.68
CA GLN A 352 29.94 2.57 -6.75
C GLN A 352 29.61 1.19 -6.19
N LEU A 353 28.69 0.47 -6.83
CA LEU A 353 28.24 -0.85 -6.39
C LEU A 353 29.30 -1.92 -6.70
N LYS A 354 29.44 -2.89 -5.79
CA LYS A 354 30.29 -4.07 -5.96
C LYS A 354 29.45 -5.27 -6.36
N VAL A 355 30.03 -6.16 -7.16
CA VAL A 355 29.42 -7.47 -7.46
C VAL A 355 29.17 -8.23 -6.14
N GLY A 356 27.94 -8.69 -5.93
CA GLY A 356 27.48 -9.29 -4.69
C GLY A 356 26.71 -8.34 -3.76
N ASP A 357 26.77 -7.02 -3.95
CA ASP A 357 25.99 -6.06 -3.14
C ASP A 357 24.49 -6.37 -3.22
N GLN A 358 23.87 -6.67 -2.08
CA GLN A 358 22.42 -6.78 -1.94
C GLN A 358 21.86 -5.46 -1.41
N LEU A 359 20.89 -4.91 -2.13
CA LEU A 359 20.33 -3.58 -1.94
C LEU A 359 18.82 -3.64 -1.71
N ALA A 360 18.31 -2.80 -0.82
CA ALA A 360 16.89 -2.57 -0.62
C ALA A 360 16.57 -1.07 -0.71
N CYS A 361 15.51 -0.71 -1.43
CA CYS A 361 15.00 0.67 -1.54
C CYS A 361 13.65 0.75 -0.80
N PRO A 362 13.58 1.28 0.43
CA PRO A 362 12.32 1.34 1.18
C PRO A 362 11.28 2.23 0.51
N GLU A 363 9.98 1.92 0.67
CA GLU A 363 8.95 2.94 0.45
C GLU A 363 9.23 4.16 1.34
N PRO A 364 8.96 5.41 0.90
CA PRO A 364 8.42 5.83 -0.39
C PRO A 364 9.52 6.34 -1.34
N PHE A 365 10.75 5.85 -1.20
CA PHE A 365 11.91 6.38 -1.93
C PHE A 365 12.01 5.85 -3.37
N ARG A 366 12.84 6.50 -4.18
CA ARG A 366 13.33 6.03 -5.49
C ARG A 366 14.83 6.25 -5.49
N ALA A 367 15.58 5.32 -6.07
CA ALA A 367 17.03 5.40 -6.12
C ALA A 367 17.55 5.13 -7.52
N ASP A 368 17.97 6.20 -8.20
CA ASP A 368 18.49 6.19 -9.56
C ASP A 368 20.01 5.94 -9.59
N PHE A 369 20.45 5.14 -10.56
CA PHE A 369 21.82 4.70 -10.79
C PHE A 369 22.17 4.77 -12.29
N LEU A 370 23.44 5.02 -12.61
CA LEU A 370 23.98 5.00 -13.98
C LEU A 370 24.85 3.76 -14.23
N ILE A 371 24.78 3.22 -15.45
CA ILE A 371 25.54 2.07 -15.94
C ILE A 371 26.57 2.53 -16.97
N GLY A 372 27.86 2.37 -16.65
CA GLY A 372 28.96 2.65 -17.57
C GLY A 372 29.11 4.14 -17.88
N ASP A 373 29.38 4.46 -19.14
CA ASP A 373 29.52 5.84 -19.66
C ASP A 373 28.13 6.43 -20.00
N ASP A 374 27.23 6.44 -19.01
CA ASP A 374 25.86 6.97 -19.05
C ASP A 374 24.92 6.41 -20.15
N LEU A 375 25.25 5.27 -20.76
CA LEU A 375 24.47 4.63 -21.85
C LEU A 375 23.10 4.09 -21.41
N CYS A 376 22.91 3.86 -20.11
CA CYS A 376 21.67 3.39 -19.52
C CYS A 376 21.62 3.80 -18.05
N SER A 377 20.43 4.18 -17.59
CA SER A 377 20.15 4.37 -16.17
C SER A 377 19.13 3.34 -15.69
N PHE A 378 19.18 3.00 -14.41
CA PHE A 378 18.15 2.19 -13.76
C PHE A 378 17.74 2.81 -12.43
N ALA A 379 16.49 2.61 -12.03
CA ALA A 379 15.98 3.08 -10.75
C ALA A 379 15.35 1.94 -9.95
N LEU A 380 15.72 1.84 -8.68
CA LEU A 380 15.02 1.01 -7.70
C LEU A 380 13.83 1.81 -7.16
N ILE A 381 12.62 1.29 -7.36
CA ILE A 381 11.39 1.86 -6.80
C ILE A 381 11.27 1.48 -5.30
N GLY A 382 10.49 2.23 -4.54
CA GLY A 382 10.21 1.92 -3.14
C GLY A 382 9.50 0.57 -2.98
N GLY A 383 10.02 -0.29 -2.12
CA GLY A 383 9.60 -1.69 -1.97
C GLY A 383 10.49 -2.69 -2.74
N THR A 384 11.58 -2.24 -3.37
CA THR A 384 12.44 -3.10 -4.20
C THR A 384 13.64 -3.66 -3.44
N SER A 385 13.87 -4.97 -3.53
CA SER A 385 15.08 -5.66 -3.04
C SER A 385 15.74 -6.45 -4.17
N VAL A 386 17.03 -6.23 -4.37
CA VAL A 386 17.84 -6.80 -5.46
C VAL A 386 19.23 -7.20 -4.99
N ARG A 387 19.91 -8.08 -5.71
CA ARG A 387 21.35 -8.30 -5.60
C ARG A 387 22.03 -8.08 -6.94
N TYR A 388 23.11 -7.28 -6.97
CA TYR A 388 23.89 -7.05 -8.18
C TYR A 388 24.82 -8.25 -8.45
N LEU A 389 24.70 -8.86 -9.64
CA LEU A 389 25.38 -10.10 -10.00
C LEU A 389 26.69 -9.90 -10.79
N GLY A 390 26.98 -8.70 -11.27
CA GLY A 390 28.11 -8.46 -12.17
C GLY A 390 27.85 -8.91 -13.61
N PRO A 391 28.89 -9.10 -14.44
CA PRO A 391 28.77 -9.61 -15.80
C PRO A 391 28.62 -11.13 -15.87
N ASP A 392 28.01 -11.63 -16.94
CA ASP A 392 28.01 -13.04 -17.36
C ASP A 392 28.63 -13.20 -18.77
N GLU A 393 28.45 -14.35 -19.43
CA GLU A 393 28.93 -14.63 -20.81
C GLU A 393 28.31 -13.73 -21.90
N HIS A 394 27.20 -13.07 -21.60
CA HIS A 394 26.30 -12.45 -22.57
C HIS A 394 25.82 -11.05 -22.17
N SER A 395 26.09 -10.62 -20.93
CA SER A 395 25.67 -9.35 -20.35
C SER A 395 26.78 -8.77 -19.48
N SER A 396 26.98 -7.46 -19.54
CA SER A 396 27.89 -6.75 -18.62
C SER A 396 27.29 -6.47 -17.24
N VAL A 397 25.98 -6.68 -17.04
CA VAL A 397 25.22 -6.30 -15.84
C VAL A 397 24.06 -7.27 -15.59
N GLY A 398 24.14 -8.05 -14.52
CA GLY A 398 23.06 -8.90 -14.03
C GLY A 398 22.47 -8.44 -12.68
N PHE A 399 21.18 -8.70 -12.46
CA PHE A 399 20.49 -8.50 -11.18
C PHE A 399 19.66 -9.74 -10.78
N ASP A 400 19.70 -10.12 -9.51
CA ASP A 400 18.73 -11.03 -8.88
C ASP A 400 17.64 -10.21 -8.20
N VAL A 401 16.40 -10.32 -8.67
CA VAL A 401 15.28 -9.45 -8.28
C VAL A 401 14.36 -10.22 -7.34
N GLN A 402 14.43 -9.89 -6.05
CA GLN A 402 13.75 -10.62 -4.98
C GLN A 402 12.30 -10.16 -4.83
N GLN A 403 12.07 -8.85 -4.90
CA GLN A 403 10.75 -8.22 -4.89
C GLN A 403 10.81 -6.74 -5.31
N GLY A 404 9.65 -6.16 -5.62
CA GLY A 404 9.45 -4.76 -6.02
C GLY A 404 9.62 -4.51 -7.52
N ALA A 405 9.82 -3.25 -7.89
CA ALA A 405 9.97 -2.81 -9.27
C ALA A 405 11.34 -2.18 -9.57
N MET A 406 11.89 -2.49 -10.75
CA MET A 406 13.04 -1.82 -11.35
C MET A 406 12.59 -1.10 -12.63
N LEU A 407 12.98 0.17 -12.78
CA LEU A 407 12.88 0.93 -14.03
C LEU A 407 14.24 0.89 -14.75
N PHE A 408 14.23 0.80 -16.08
CA PHE A 408 15.40 0.91 -16.96
C PHE A 408 15.10 1.93 -18.08
N GLU A 409 16.05 2.82 -18.33
CA GLU A 409 15.96 3.87 -19.35
C GLU A 409 17.28 3.92 -20.13
N ALA A 410 17.21 3.60 -21.42
CA ALA A 410 18.33 3.76 -22.34
C ALA A 410 18.59 5.26 -22.60
N HIS A 411 19.87 5.63 -22.63
CA HIS A 411 20.31 7.01 -22.83
C HIS A 411 21.33 7.06 -23.97
N GLY A 412 20.91 7.56 -25.13
CA GLY A 412 21.85 7.92 -26.20
C GLY A 412 22.68 6.76 -26.75
N LEU A 413 22.06 5.60 -27.02
CA LEU A 413 22.69 4.52 -27.81
C LEU A 413 22.96 5.02 -29.23
N ARG A 414 24.10 5.70 -29.42
CA ARG A 414 24.44 6.32 -30.71
C ARG A 414 24.48 5.26 -31.82
N PRO A 415 23.88 5.50 -33.00
CA PRO A 415 24.40 4.84 -34.19
C PRO A 415 25.89 5.21 -34.32
N ALA A 416 26.72 4.28 -34.80
CA ALA A 416 28.07 4.64 -35.19
C ALA A 416 27.99 5.67 -36.33
N ASP A 417 28.79 6.74 -36.24
CA ASP A 417 28.82 7.80 -37.25
C ASP A 417 29.14 7.24 -38.66
N ASP A 418 28.65 7.92 -39.71
CA ASP A 418 28.64 7.47 -41.11
C ASP A 418 30.04 7.36 -41.78
N ASP A 419 30.90 6.47 -41.29
CA ASP A 419 32.03 5.93 -42.07
C ASP A 419 31.49 4.89 -43.07
N ALA A 420 31.23 5.35 -44.30
CA ALA A 420 30.48 4.63 -45.31
C ALA A 420 31.29 3.53 -46.02
N ASP A 421 31.59 2.42 -45.34
CA ASP A 421 31.91 1.15 -46.03
C ASP A 421 31.64 -0.14 -45.22
N ALA A 422 31.51 -1.27 -45.92
CA ALA A 422 31.57 -2.65 -45.39
C ALA A 422 30.56 -3.14 -44.31
N ALA A 423 29.26 -3.05 -44.60
CA ALA A 423 28.33 -4.20 -44.50
C ALA A 423 28.32 -5.13 -43.25
N LYS A 424 28.44 -4.62 -42.01
CA LYS A 424 27.90 -5.27 -40.79
C LYS A 424 27.88 -4.31 -39.58
N LEU A 425 26.90 -3.41 -39.52
CA LEU A 425 26.64 -2.61 -38.32
C LEU A 425 26.37 -3.53 -37.11
N PRO A 426 27.10 -3.37 -35.98
CA PRO A 426 26.73 -4.04 -34.74
C PRO A 426 25.39 -3.45 -34.26
N LYS A 427 24.37 -4.30 -34.10
CA LYS A 427 23.13 -3.87 -33.45
C LYS A 427 23.44 -3.60 -31.97
N LEU A 428 23.58 -2.32 -31.61
CA LEU A 428 23.67 -1.91 -30.22
C LEU A 428 22.41 -2.40 -29.50
N SER A 429 22.63 -3.35 -28.62
CA SER A 429 21.66 -3.81 -27.64
C SER A 429 22.39 -3.83 -26.31
N LEU A 430 21.71 -3.42 -25.23
CA LEU A 430 22.23 -3.60 -23.89
C LEU A 430 21.56 -4.84 -23.27
N PRO A 431 22.17 -6.02 -23.35
CA PRO A 431 21.70 -7.19 -22.62
C PRO A 431 21.95 -7.00 -21.13
N ILE A 432 20.87 -7.14 -20.35
CA ILE A 432 20.84 -7.12 -18.89
C ILE A 432 20.34 -8.50 -18.44
N THR A 433 21.15 -9.22 -17.66
CA THR A 433 20.74 -10.53 -17.12
C THR A 433 19.87 -10.34 -15.88
N LEU A 434 18.85 -11.18 -15.74
CA LEU A 434 17.84 -11.08 -14.69
C LEU A 434 17.64 -12.46 -14.08
N MET A 435 17.74 -12.56 -12.76
CA MET A 435 17.40 -13.76 -12.00
C MET A 435 16.12 -13.52 -11.20
N PHE A 436 15.23 -14.51 -11.22
CA PHE A 436 13.99 -14.52 -10.44
C PHE A 436 13.86 -15.89 -9.75
N TYR A 437 14.21 -15.97 -8.46
CA TYR A 437 14.15 -17.21 -7.66
C TYR A 437 14.80 -18.42 -8.36
N GLY A 438 16.02 -18.21 -8.90
CA GLY A 438 16.79 -19.22 -9.61
C GLY A 438 16.47 -19.39 -11.10
N ARG A 439 15.46 -18.72 -11.65
CA ARG A 439 15.19 -18.68 -13.10
C ARG A 439 15.93 -17.54 -13.76
N GLN A 440 16.72 -17.83 -14.79
CA GLN A 440 17.41 -16.81 -15.59
C GLN A 440 16.52 -16.30 -16.73
N ALA A 441 16.59 -14.99 -16.96
CA ALA A 441 16.08 -14.31 -18.13
C ALA A 441 17.08 -13.23 -18.57
N ARG A 442 16.86 -12.65 -19.75
CA ARG A 442 17.64 -11.54 -20.30
C ARG A 442 16.71 -10.50 -20.91
N LEU A 443 16.93 -9.25 -20.52
CA LEU A 443 16.31 -8.06 -21.11
C LEU A 443 17.33 -7.41 -22.04
N GLU A 444 17.00 -7.27 -23.31
CA GLU A 444 17.78 -6.52 -24.29
C GLU A 444 17.04 -5.22 -24.62
N LEU A 445 17.62 -4.08 -24.28
CA LEU A 445 17.15 -2.78 -24.77
C LEU A 445 17.55 -2.65 -26.25
N LEU A 446 16.59 -2.44 -27.15
CA LEU A 446 16.80 -2.41 -28.60
C LEU A 446 16.60 -1.03 -29.24
N SER A 447 16.15 -0.04 -28.46
CA SER A 447 16.03 1.36 -28.87
C SER A 447 16.85 2.27 -27.97
N ASP A 448 17.37 3.35 -28.53
CA ASP A 448 18.12 4.41 -27.86
C ASP A 448 17.31 5.18 -26.81
N ASN A 449 15.98 5.13 -26.92
CA ASN A 449 14.99 5.73 -26.04
C ASN A 449 14.11 4.69 -25.31
N ALA A 450 14.58 3.43 -25.19
CA ALA A 450 13.82 2.37 -24.55
C ALA A 450 13.60 2.66 -23.06
N VAL A 451 12.33 2.78 -22.66
CA VAL A 451 11.89 2.92 -21.26
C VAL A 451 11.04 1.71 -20.92
N CYS A 452 11.53 0.87 -20.01
CA CYS A 452 10.81 -0.33 -19.56
C CYS A 452 11.07 -0.60 -18.08
N GLY A 453 10.28 -1.49 -17.49
CA GLY A 453 10.42 -1.83 -16.09
C GLY A 453 9.88 -3.20 -15.77
N ILE A 454 10.48 -3.81 -14.76
CA ILE A 454 10.19 -5.17 -14.32
C ILE A 454 9.66 -5.10 -12.90
N GLU A 455 8.49 -5.69 -12.67
CA GLU A 455 7.89 -5.81 -11.35
C GLU A 455 7.89 -7.28 -10.92
N VAL A 456 8.24 -7.54 -9.66
CA VAL A 456 8.30 -8.87 -9.02
C VAL A 456 7.59 -8.81 -7.67
N GLN A 457 6.55 -9.60 -7.49
CA GLN A 457 5.77 -9.69 -6.26
C GLN A 457 5.87 -11.09 -5.64
N ARG A 458 6.20 -11.15 -4.35
CA ARG A 458 6.11 -12.39 -3.55
C ARG A 458 4.64 -12.80 -3.40
N VAL A 459 4.30 -14.04 -3.76
CA VAL A 459 2.92 -14.56 -3.64
C VAL A 459 2.64 -14.94 -2.19
N GLU A 460 1.62 -14.33 -1.59
CA GLU A 460 1.15 -14.73 -0.26
C GLU A 460 0.57 -16.16 -0.29
N PRO A 461 0.74 -16.96 0.79
CA PRO A 461 0.07 -18.24 0.91
C PRO A 461 -1.46 -18.07 1.07
N ASN A 462 -2.18 -19.08 0.58
CA ASN A 462 -3.64 -19.17 0.67
C ASN A 462 -4.15 -20.51 1.22
N ARG A 463 -3.26 -21.39 1.71
CA ARG A 463 -3.60 -22.69 2.29
C ARG A 463 -2.64 -23.01 3.43
N PHE A 464 -3.13 -23.76 4.42
CA PHE A 464 -2.36 -24.04 5.64
C PHE A 464 -1.14 -24.93 5.39
N GLU A 465 0.05 -24.43 5.75
CA GLU A 465 1.33 -25.15 5.65
C GLU A 465 1.62 -25.75 4.25
N VAL A 466 1.15 -25.04 3.20
CA VAL A 466 1.38 -25.34 1.78
C VAL A 466 1.92 -24.09 1.08
N GLU A 467 3.17 -24.16 0.61
CA GLU A 467 3.83 -23.12 -0.17
C GLU A 467 3.09 -22.82 -1.50
N PRO A 468 3.15 -21.58 -2.01
CA PRO A 468 2.64 -21.24 -3.34
C PRO A 468 3.26 -22.12 -4.44
N ALA A 469 2.45 -22.53 -5.41
CA ALA A 469 2.91 -23.38 -6.50
C ALA A 469 4.01 -22.68 -7.34
N PRO A 470 5.02 -23.42 -7.85
CA PRO A 470 6.06 -22.84 -8.71
C PRO A 470 5.46 -22.05 -9.87
N PRO A 471 5.94 -20.82 -10.16
CA PRO A 471 7.21 -20.24 -9.71
C PRO A 471 7.24 -19.62 -8.29
N GLY A 472 6.11 -19.50 -7.58
CA GLY A 472 6.06 -18.93 -6.23
C GLY A 472 6.14 -17.40 -6.12
N PHE A 473 6.44 -16.72 -7.23
CA PHE A 473 6.37 -15.27 -7.39
C PHE A 473 5.47 -14.91 -8.58
N ALA A 474 5.00 -13.67 -8.63
CA ALA A 474 4.43 -13.08 -9.83
C ALA A 474 5.43 -12.06 -10.41
N ALA A 475 5.66 -12.05 -11.72
CA ALA A 475 6.49 -11.04 -12.37
C ALA A 475 5.96 -10.63 -13.75
N SER A 476 6.20 -9.36 -14.10
CA SER A 476 5.82 -8.74 -15.37
C SER A 476 6.86 -7.75 -15.87
N LEU A 477 6.98 -7.65 -17.19
CA LEU A 477 7.67 -6.60 -17.91
C LEU A 477 6.65 -5.61 -18.46
N HIS A 478 6.83 -4.34 -18.16
CA HIS A 478 6.08 -3.21 -18.73
C HIS A 478 7.02 -2.38 -19.60
N VAL A 479 6.54 -1.88 -20.72
CA VAL A 479 7.33 -1.06 -21.67
C VAL A 479 6.56 0.22 -21.92
N ALA A 480 7.13 1.36 -21.55
CA ALA A 480 6.52 2.67 -21.79
C ALA A 480 6.85 3.19 -23.19
N GLN A 481 8.11 3.06 -23.61
CA GLN A 481 8.63 3.62 -24.86
C GLN A 481 9.72 2.72 -25.47
N GLY A 482 9.86 2.77 -26.79
CA GLY A 482 10.87 2.03 -27.54
C GLY A 482 10.59 0.54 -27.65
N THR A 483 11.56 -0.21 -28.17
CA THR A 483 11.50 -1.66 -28.33
C THR A 483 12.46 -2.34 -27.37
N VAL A 484 11.99 -3.41 -26.72
CA VAL A 484 12.83 -4.31 -25.92
C VAL A 484 12.58 -5.76 -26.31
N ARG A 485 13.57 -6.62 -26.09
CA ARG A 485 13.42 -8.08 -26.18
C ARG A 485 13.63 -8.70 -24.81
N PHE A 486 12.81 -9.69 -24.49
CA PHE A 486 12.90 -10.47 -23.27
C PHE A 486 12.99 -11.95 -23.63
N SER A 487 14.04 -12.62 -23.18
CA SER A 487 14.25 -14.06 -23.39
C SER A 487 14.40 -14.79 -22.06
N THR A 488 13.87 -16.00 -21.96
CA THR A 488 13.93 -16.84 -20.76
C THR A 488 14.90 -18.02 -20.94
N SER A 489 15.30 -18.63 -19.81
CA SER A 489 16.03 -19.91 -19.76
C SER A 489 15.45 -21.00 -20.68
N ASP A 490 14.13 -20.96 -20.86
CA ASP A 490 13.34 -21.98 -21.57
C ASP A 490 13.37 -21.76 -23.11
N GLY A 491 14.22 -20.84 -23.59
CA GLY A 491 14.36 -20.45 -25.01
C GLY A 491 13.27 -19.51 -25.53
N ASN A 492 12.16 -19.39 -24.80
CA ASN A 492 11.06 -18.48 -25.17
C ASN A 492 11.56 -17.04 -25.22
N THR A 493 11.34 -16.37 -26.35
CA THR A 493 11.79 -15.01 -26.61
C THR A 493 10.63 -14.17 -27.15
N ALA A 494 10.34 -13.07 -26.47
CA ALA A 494 9.34 -12.09 -26.87
C ALA A 494 10.04 -10.75 -27.22
N THR A 495 9.52 -10.05 -28.22
CA THR A 495 9.87 -8.64 -28.47
C THR A 495 8.63 -7.80 -28.18
N VAL A 496 8.80 -6.71 -27.43
CA VAL A 496 7.71 -5.88 -26.91
C VAL A 496 8.02 -4.43 -27.25
N GLU A 497 7.03 -3.72 -27.78
CA GLU A 497 7.11 -2.31 -28.17
C GLU A 497 6.23 -1.48 -27.23
N GLY A 498 6.70 -0.29 -26.84
CA GLY A 498 6.00 0.61 -25.94
C GLY A 498 4.88 1.42 -26.64
N PRO A 499 3.69 1.60 -26.02
CA PRO A 499 3.28 1.07 -24.73
C PRO A 499 2.89 -0.42 -24.81
N GLY A 500 3.48 -1.27 -23.96
CA GLY A 500 3.32 -2.72 -24.02
C GLY A 500 3.53 -3.44 -22.68
N PHE A 501 3.07 -4.69 -22.62
CA PHE A 501 3.07 -5.52 -21.41
C PHE A 501 3.34 -6.99 -21.75
N LEU A 502 4.14 -7.65 -20.90
CA LEU A 502 4.46 -9.08 -20.98
C LEU A 502 4.45 -9.69 -19.57
N PRO A 503 3.51 -10.60 -19.24
CA PRO A 503 3.60 -11.36 -18.01
C PRO A 503 4.76 -12.38 -18.11
N ILE A 504 5.75 -12.26 -17.23
CA ILE A 504 6.91 -13.16 -17.16
C ILE A 504 6.48 -14.48 -16.52
N THR A 505 5.59 -14.42 -15.52
CA THR A 505 5.00 -15.59 -14.87
C THR A 505 3.54 -15.77 -15.26
N SER A 506 3.23 -16.82 -16.03
CA SER A 506 1.86 -17.25 -16.32
C SER A 506 1.21 -17.97 -15.11
N GLY A 507 1.23 -17.34 -13.93
CA GLY A 507 0.81 -17.93 -12.65
C GLY A 507 -0.62 -17.57 -12.20
N ALA A 508 -1.22 -16.52 -12.77
CA ALA A 508 -2.57 -16.07 -12.40
C ALA A 508 -3.65 -16.75 -13.25
N THR A 509 -4.13 -17.93 -12.81
CA THR A 509 -5.34 -18.65 -13.27
C THR A 509 -5.61 -18.71 -14.78
N ALA A 510 -5.58 -19.92 -15.35
CA ALA A 510 -5.94 -20.20 -16.75
C ALA A 510 -7.46 -20.07 -17.08
N ASN A 511 -8.16 -19.12 -16.46
CA ASN A 511 -9.59 -18.84 -16.65
C ASN A 511 -9.88 -17.47 -17.27
N GLU A 512 -8.88 -16.60 -17.49
CA GLU A 512 -9.04 -15.30 -18.17
C GLU A 512 -9.27 -15.39 -19.70
N LYS A 513 -9.75 -16.52 -20.21
CA LYS A 513 -10.26 -16.64 -21.59
C LYS A 513 -11.67 -16.03 -21.77
N LYS A 514 -11.93 -14.88 -21.12
CA LYS A 514 -13.08 -13.98 -21.33
C LYS A 514 -12.97 -12.70 -20.48
N ASN A 515 -12.20 -11.71 -20.95
CA ASN A 515 -12.50 -10.28 -20.77
C ASN A 515 -11.52 -9.40 -21.56
N GLU A 516 -12.02 -8.70 -22.57
CA GLU A 516 -11.22 -7.70 -23.33
C GLU A 516 -10.84 -6.51 -22.45
N ILE A 517 -11.67 -6.23 -21.43
CA ILE A 517 -11.41 -5.26 -20.35
C ILE A 517 -10.13 -5.61 -19.56
N GLY A 518 -9.81 -6.90 -19.39
CA GLY A 518 -8.57 -7.33 -18.72
C GLY A 518 -7.33 -6.93 -19.51
N ARG A 519 -7.34 -7.16 -20.83
CA ARG A 519 -6.28 -6.74 -21.75
C ARG A 519 -6.14 -5.22 -21.84
N ALA A 520 -7.25 -4.50 -21.86
CA ALA A 520 -7.24 -3.03 -21.81
C ALA A 520 -6.63 -2.50 -20.50
N SER A 521 -6.87 -3.18 -19.38
CA SER A 521 -6.28 -2.85 -18.08
C SER A 521 -4.78 -3.17 -18.01
N GLN A 522 -4.35 -4.25 -18.67
CA GLN A 522 -2.94 -4.67 -18.78
C GLN A 522 -2.07 -3.72 -19.64
N LEU A 523 -2.70 -2.85 -20.46
CA LEU A 523 -2.01 -1.80 -21.23
C LEU A 523 -1.91 -0.46 -20.48
N VAL A 524 -2.46 -0.36 -19.26
CA VAL A 524 -2.26 0.81 -18.40
C VAL A 524 -0.88 0.71 -17.76
N LEU A 525 0.03 1.61 -18.15
CA LEU A 525 1.37 1.69 -17.58
C LEU A 525 1.29 2.02 -16.07
N PRO A 526 2.03 1.32 -15.19
CA PRO A 526 2.04 1.62 -13.76
C PRO A 526 2.53 3.03 -13.44
N ASP A 527 1.99 3.66 -12.39
CA ASP A 527 2.39 5.01 -11.95
C ASP A 527 3.88 5.13 -11.58
N TRP A 528 4.55 4.02 -11.27
CA TRP A 528 6.00 3.97 -10.99
C TRP A 528 6.87 3.96 -12.26
N LEU A 529 6.29 3.67 -13.43
CA LEU A 529 6.98 3.61 -14.74
C LEU A 529 7.08 5.00 -15.42
N GLU A 530 6.83 6.08 -14.69
CA GLU A 530 7.06 7.45 -15.15
C GLU A 530 8.57 7.72 -15.24
N ALA A 531 9.07 7.96 -16.46
CA ALA A 531 10.49 8.25 -16.71
C ALA A 531 10.97 9.47 -15.91
N ASP A 532 10.25 10.60 -16.00
CA ASP A 532 10.59 11.84 -15.29
C ASP A 532 10.45 11.66 -13.76
N PRO A 533 11.57 11.67 -13.00
CA PRO A 533 11.52 11.50 -11.55
C PRO A 533 10.78 12.65 -10.85
N LYS A 534 10.66 13.84 -11.45
CA LYS A 534 9.92 14.98 -10.87
C LYS A 534 8.41 14.74 -10.92
N ARG A 535 7.90 14.16 -12.02
CA ARG A 535 6.51 13.75 -12.15
C ARG A 535 6.19 12.55 -11.24
N ALA A 536 7.04 11.52 -11.25
CA ALA A 536 6.92 10.37 -10.35
C ALA A 536 6.86 10.80 -8.87
N ALA A 537 7.81 11.64 -8.45
CA ALA A 537 7.86 12.18 -7.09
C ALA A 537 6.66 13.09 -6.74
N THR A 538 5.92 13.62 -7.72
CA THR A 538 4.74 14.46 -7.49
C THR A 538 3.47 13.62 -7.24
N LYS A 539 3.42 12.38 -7.74
CA LYS A 539 2.38 11.39 -7.41
C LYS A 539 2.65 10.70 -6.07
N ALA A 540 3.92 10.49 -5.71
CA ALA A 540 4.33 9.84 -4.46
C ALA A 540 3.88 10.62 -3.20
N LYS A 541 3.73 9.91 -2.06
CA LYS A 541 3.25 10.46 -0.76
C LYS A 541 4.26 11.41 -0.07
N ARG A 542 4.64 12.52 -0.72
CA ARG A 542 5.66 13.51 -0.31
C ARG A 542 5.69 13.93 1.18
N PRO A 543 4.59 14.20 1.92
CA PRO A 543 4.68 14.83 3.25
C PRO A 543 5.40 14.00 4.33
N TYR A 544 5.73 12.73 4.06
CA TYR A 544 6.43 11.86 5.02
C TYR A 544 7.88 11.53 4.60
N ASN A 545 8.30 11.77 3.36
CA ASN A 545 9.62 11.38 2.84
C ASN A 545 10.77 11.91 3.72
N THR A 546 10.87 13.23 3.88
CA THR A 546 11.91 13.91 4.68
C THR A 546 11.75 13.73 6.19
N ALA A 547 10.61 13.19 6.65
CA ALA A 547 10.41 12.78 8.04
C ALA A 547 10.98 11.38 8.26
N PHE A 548 10.61 10.41 7.41
CA PHE A 548 11.08 9.03 7.49
C PHE A 548 12.57 8.91 7.17
N GLU A 549 13.12 9.68 6.22
CA GLU A 549 14.55 9.70 5.90
C GLU A 549 15.43 10.09 7.11
N LYS A 550 14.89 10.84 8.09
CA LYS A 550 15.59 11.23 9.32
C LYS A 550 15.53 10.19 10.44
N GLU A 551 14.78 9.11 10.25
CA GLU A 551 14.71 7.98 11.19
C GLU A 551 15.84 6.96 10.91
N PHE A 552 16.69 7.21 9.91
CA PHE A 552 17.86 6.39 9.54
C PHE A 552 19.17 7.13 9.84
N ASP A 553 20.13 6.40 10.41
CA ASP A 553 21.53 6.80 10.56
C ASP A 553 22.39 5.95 9.60
N SER A 554 23.50 6.49 9.06
CA SER A 554 24.38 5.74 8.15
C SER A 554 25.25 4.71 8.87
N GLU A 555 25.54 4.95 10.16
CA GLU A 555 26.44 4.10 10.95
C GLU A 555 25.67 3.08 11.83
N GLN A 556 24.33 3.16 11.87
CA GLN A 556 23.50 2.30 12.72
C GLN A 556 22.80 1.18 11.94
N LEU A 557 22.98 -0.06 12.41
CA LEU A 557 22.30 -1.25 11.90
C LEU A 557 20.77 -1.13 12.00
N LEU A 558 20.07 -1.54 10.93
CA LEU A 558 18.63 -1.37 10.75
C LEU A 558 17.79 -1.98 11.89
N GLN A 559 18.17 -3.16 12.41
CA GLN A 559 17.47 -3.82 13.51
C GLN A 559 17.64 -3.11 14.86
N LEU A 560 18.55 -2.13 14.97
CA LEU A 560 18.72 -1.31 16.17
C LEU A 560 17.95 0.03 16.11
N SER A 561 17.80 0.61 14.92
CA SER A 561 17.09 1.89 14.71
C SER A 561 15.59 1.68 14.46
N LEU A 562 15.27 0.89 13.44
CA LEU A 562 13.93 0.85 12.85
C LEU A 562 12.82 0.29 13.78
N PRO A 563 13.07 -0.66 14.72
CA PRO A 563 12.04 -1.12 15.65
C PRO A 563 11.53 -0.07 16.65
N ALA A 564 12.22 1.06 16.84
CA ALA A 564 11.69 2.19 17.57
C ALA A 564 10.67 3.00 16.75
N VAL A 565 10.93 3.12 15.44
CA VAL A 565 10.11 3.86 14.46
C VAL A 565 8.75 3.18 14.20
N VAL A 566 8.65 1.88 14.46
CA VAL A 566 7.38 1.12 14.38
C VAL A 566 6.27 1.77 15.23
N ASN A 567 6.59 2.35 16.38
CA ASN A 567 5.63 3.03 17.26
C ASN A 567 5.68 4.56 17.12
N ASN A 568 6.11 5.08 15.95
CA ASN A 568 6.06 6.52 15.65
C ASN A 568 4.59 7.01 15.65
N PRO A 569 4.25 8.12 16.34
CA PRO A 569 2.86 8.59 16.50
C PRO A 569 2.22 9.16 15.22
N ARG A 570 2.85 8.96 14.06
CA ARG A 570 2.29 9.21 12.73
C ARG A 570 2.03 7.85 12.06
N PRO A 571 0.77 7.45 11.82
CA PRO A 571 0.43 6.16 11.20
C PRO A 571 1.20 5.86 9.91
N ALA A 572 1.42 6.87 9.07
CA ALA A 572 2.17 6.72 7.82
C ALA A 572 3.67 6.40 8.04
N ILE A 573 4.33 6.95 9.06
CA ILE A 573 5.75 6.63 9.34
C ILE A 573 5.86 5.24 9.96
N SER A 574 4.91 4.89 10.84
CA SER A 574 4.74 3.55 11.41
C SER A 574 4.49 2.48 10.33
N GLU A 575 3.64 2.77 9.33
CA GLU A 575 3.43 1.93 8.12
C GLU A 575 4.73 1.71 7.35
N LEU A 576 5.45 2.79 7.03
CA LEU A 576 6.69 2.76 6.25
C LEU A 576 7.83 2.02 6.98
N ALA A 577 7.94 2.17 8.30
CA ALA A 577 8.91 1.44 9.11
C ALA A 577 8.65 -0.08 9.06
N VAL A 578 7.40 -0.52 9.22
CA VAL A 578 7.05 -1.94 9.15
C VAL A 578 7.21 -2.50 7.73
N LYS A 579 6.86 -1.72 6.69
CA LYS A 579 7.15 -2.09 5.29
C LYS A 579 8.64 -2.25 5.03
N CYS A 580 9.48 -1.38 5.59
CA CYS A 580 10.93 -1.49 5.49
C CYS A 580 11.46 -2.75 6.20
N LEU A 581 10.95 -3.09 7.40
CA LEU A 581 11.27 -4.35 8.09
C LEU A 581 10.84 -5.59 7.29
N ALA A 582 9.74 -5.51 6.52
CA ALA A 582 9.28 -6.57 5.63
C ALA A 582 10.12 -6.67 4.34
N LEU A 583 10.60 -5.53 3.83
CA LEU A 583 11.50 -5.47 2.68
C LEU A 583 12.85 -6.15 2.98
N THR A 584 13.35 -6.02 4.21
CA THR A 584 14.62 -6.59 4.69
C THR A 584 14.46 -7.90 5.47
N ASP A 585 13.31 -8.57 5.36
CA ASP A 585 13.03 -9.90 5.95
C ASP A 585 13.22 -10.00 7.49
N CYS A 586 13.12 -8.87 8.20
CA CYS A 586 13.32 -8.74 9.65
C CYS A 586 12.11 -9.22 10.47
N TYR A 587 11.81 -10.53 10.40
CA TYR A 587 10.58 -11.13 10.93
C TYR A 587 10.33 -10.92 12.45
N GLY A 588 11.38 -10.87 13.29
CA GLY A 588 11.24 -10.65 14.74
C GLY A 588 10.52 -9.34 15.07
N PRO A 589 11.07 -8.19 14.64
CA PRO A 589 10.38 -6.89 14.66
C PRO A 589 8.98 -6.89 14.02
N LEU A 590 8.73 -7.64 12.94
CA LEU A 590 7.38 -7.75 12.35
C LEU A 590 6.38 -8.45 13.28
N VAL A 591 6.76 -9.54 13.94
CA VAL A 591 5.89 -10.23 14.91
C VAL A 591 5.62 -9.33 16.13
N LYS A 592 6.61 -8.58 16.59
CA LYS A 592 6.42 -7.55 17.61
C LYS A 592 5.43 -6.47 17.14
N ALA A 593 5.59 -5.95 15.93
CA ALA A 593 4.68 -4.96 15.35
C ALA A 593 3.23 -5.48 15.23
N LEU A 594 3.07 -6.75 14.81
CA LEU A 594 1.76 -7.41 14.74
C LEU A 594 1.06 -7.49 16.11
N SER A 595 1.81 -7.73 17.19
CA SER A 595 1.27 -7.79 18.55
C SER A 595 1.02 -6.40 19.17
N GLN A 596 1.96 -5.46 18.98
CA GLN A 596 2.11 -4.27 19.84
C GLN A 596 1.98 -2.91 19.14
N ALA A 597 1.93 -2.82 17.80
CA ALA A 597 1.85 -1.53 17.13
C ALA A 597 0.46 -0.89 17.29
N ASP A 598 0.40 0.37 17.73
CA ASP A 598 -0.85 1.12 17.93
C ASP A 598 -1.64 1.31 16.63
N HIS A 599 -0.92 1.59 15.54
CA HIS A 599 -1.51 1.95 14.25
C HIS A 599 -1.89 0.71 13.42
N ARG A 600 -3.08 0.77 12.81
CA ARG A 600 -3.65 -0.34 12.02
C ARG A 600 -2.88 -0.58 10.73
N GLU A 601 -2.38 0.50 10.15
CA GLU A 601 -1.57 0.56 8.94
C GLU A 601 -0.30 -0.27 9.13
N ALA A 602 0.36 -0.14 10.28
CA ALA A 602 1.53 -0.93 10.67
C ALA A 602 1.21 -2.41 10.93
N ARG A 603 0.11 -2.73 11.64
CA ARG A 603 -0.30 -4.14 11.82
C ARG A 603 -0.65 -4.81 10.49
N LEU A 604 -1.31 -4.11 9.57
CA LEU A 604 -1.59 -4.61 8.21
C LEU A 604 -0.30 -4.80 7.39
N ALA A 605 0.66 -3.87 7.48
CA ALA A 605 1.98 -4.04 6.87
C ALA A 605 2.73 -5.27 7.44
N ALA A 606 2.66 -5.51 8.75
CA ALA A 606 3.24 -6.68 9.39
C ALA A 606 2.57 -7.98 8.92
N ILE A 607 1.24 -7.98 8.76
CA ILE A 607 0.48 -9.10 8.20
C ILE A 607 0.98 -9.43 6.79
N THR A 608 1.02 -8.47 5.87
CA THR A 608 1.48 -8.73 4.49
C THR A 608 2.95 -9.13 4.44
N GLY A 609 3.83 -8.48 5.21
CA GLY A 609 5.24 -8.83 5.28
C GLY A 609 5.49 -10.25 5.77
N LEU A 610 4.88 -10.65 6.89
CA LEU A 610 4.97 -12.01 7.41
C LEU A 610 4.35 -13.04 6.46
N ARG A 611 3.27 -12.68 5.75
CA ARG A 611 2.65 -13.54 4.71
C ARG A 611 3.56 -13.74 3.51
N GLN A 612 4.30 -12.72 3.09
CA GLN A 612 5.25 -12.81 1.97
C GLN A 612 6.57 -13.50 2.36
N TRP A 613 6.98 -13.38 3.63
CA TRP A 613 8.21 -13.98 4.16
C TRP A 613 8.08 -15.48 4.51
N LEU A 614 6.94 -15.88 5.09
CA LEU A 614 6.69 -17.25 5.57
C LEU A 614 6.90 -18.37 4.52
N PRO A 615 6.47 -18.25 3.24
CA PRO A 615 6.65 -19.33 2.26
C PRO A 615 8.05 -19.39 1.61
N LEU A 616 8.97 -18.46 1.92
CA LEU A 616 10.28 -18.38 1.24
C LEU A 616 11.22 -19.53 1.61
N ASP A 617 11.09 -20.07 2.83
CA ASP A 617 11.91 -21.17 3.33
C ASP A 617 11.09 -22.00 4.36
N PRO A 618 11.00 -23.33 4.23
CA PRO A 618 10.30 -24.19 5.19
C PRO A 618 10.76 -24.01 6.65
N ARG A 619 12.00 -23.56 6.90
CA ARG A 619 12.54 -23.24 8.24
C ARG A 619 11.81 -22.07 8.90
N HIS A 620 11.25 -21.13 8.11
CA HIS A 620 10.48 -20.00 8.62
C HIS A 620 9.25 -20.45 9.43
N ARG A 621 8.71 -21.65 9.17
CA ARG A 621 7.64 -22.27 9.98
C ARG A 621 8.01 -22.39 11.46
N GLY A 622 9.24 -22.84 11.76
CA GLY A 622 9.73 -23.02 13.12
C GLY A 622 10.12 -21.71 13.79
N LEU A 623 10.78 -20.81 13.04
CA LEU A 623 11.12 -19.47 13.51
C LEU A 623 9.88 -18.67 13.88
N LEU A 624 8.85 -18.66 13.03
CA LEU A 624 7.61 -17.93 13.27
C LEU A 624 6.84 -18.45 14.50
N LYS A 625 6.73 -19.78 14.67
CA LYS A 625 6.09 -20.38 15.85
C LYS A 625 6.84 -19.99 17.14
N THR A 626 8.17 -19.99 17.10
CA THR A 626 9.03 -19.59 18.23
C THR A 626 8.90 -18.11 18.56
N GLU A 627 8.81 -17.24 17.55
CA GLU A 627 8.68 -15.79 17.75
C GLU A 627 7.28 -15.40 18.25
N LEU A 628 6.22 -16.00 17.69
CA LEU A 628 4.84 -15.76 18.14
C LEU A 628 4.65 -16.11 19.62
N ALA A 629 5.28 -17.19 20.11
CA ALA A 629 5.22 -17.59 21.51
C ALA A 629 5.85 -16.57 22.50
N LYS A 630 6.58 -15.55 22.02
CA LYS A 630 7.11 -14.45 22.86
C LYS A 630 6.09 -13.33 23.10
N TYR A 631 5.06 -13.20 22.25
CA TYR A 631 4.16 -12.03 22.22
C TYR A 631 2.66 -12.37 22.28
N PHE A 632 2.31 -13.66 22.30
CA PHE A 632 0.93 -14.17 22.29
C PHE A 632 0.79 -15.36 23.24
N LEU A 633 -0.41 -15.57 23.81
CA LEU A 633 -0.73 -16.81 24.52
C LEU A 633 -0.69 -18.01 23.55
N PRO A 634 -0.48 -19.26 24.00
CA PRO A 634 -0.32 -20.41 23.09
C PRO A 634 -1.44 -20.58 22.06
N SER A 635 -2.70 -20.46 22.49
CA SER A 635 -3.88 -20.50 21.61
C SER A 635 -3.94 -19.36 20.60
N ASP A 636 -3.47 -18.17 20.99
CA ASP A 636 -3.45 -16.98 20.15
C ASP A 636 -2.29 -17.04 19.15
N ALA A 637 -1.14 -17.58 19.55
CA ALA A 637 -0.02 -17.88 18.67
C ALA A 637 -0.41 -18.90 17.58
N GLU A 638 -1.10 -19.98 17.95
CA GLU A 638 -1.65 -20.95 17.00
C GLU A 638 -2.69 -20.32 16.05
N ALA A 639 -3.59 -19.49 16.57
CA ALA A 639 -4.58 -18.77 15.76
C ALA A 639 -3.91 -17.82 14.76
N VAL A 640 -2.99 -16.96 15.21
CA VAL A 640 -2.22 -16.05 14.34
C VAL A 640 -1.43 -16.84 13.30
N TYR A 641 -0.78 -17.95 13.67
CA TYR A 641 -0.06 -18.80 12.74
C TYR A 641 -0.97 -19.41 11.66
N ARG A 642 -2.14 -19.97 12.05
CA ARG A 642 -3.13 -20.51 11.08
C ARG A 642 -3.69 -19.41 10.18
N LEU A 643 -3.88 -18.21 10.70
CA LEU A 643 -4.36 -17.03 9.97
C LEU A 643 -3.29 -16.48 9.01
N LEU A 644 -2.00 -16.52 9.34
CA LEU A 644 -0.92 -16.07 8.47
C LEU A 644 -0.75 -16.96 7.23
N TRP A 645 -1.04 -18.26 7.28
CA TRP A 645 -1.08 -19.10 6.07
C TRP A 645 -2.27 -18.81 5.13
N GLY A 646 -3.35 -18.21 5.62
CA GLY A 646 -4.53 -17.90 4.81
C GLY A 646 -5.39 -19.11 4.43
N PHE A 647 -6.42 -18.86 3.62
CA PHE A 647 -7.53 -19.78 3.34
C PHE A 647 -7.95 -19.70 1.87
N ASP A 648 -8.42 -20.82 1.32
CA ASP A 648 -8.94 -20.91 -0.05
C ASP A 648 -10.47 -21.10 -0.07
N ALA A 649 -11.04 -21.26 -1.28
CA ALA A 649 -12.47 -21.47 -1.46
C ALA A 649 -12.98 -22.82 -0.89
N ASN A 650 -12.10 -23.80 -0.66
CA ASN A 650 -12.45 -25.10 -0.08
C ASN A 650 -12.48 -25.02 1.44
N ASP A 651 -11.49 -24.35 2.06
CA ASP A 651 -11.52 -23.91 3.46
C ASP A 651 -12.82 -23.14 3.77
N ALA A 652 -13.25 -22.25 2.87
CA ALA A 652 -14.48 -21.46 3.02
C ALA A 652 -15.80 -22.25 2.87
N LYS A 653 -15.74 -23.45 2.29
CA LYS A 653 -16.86 -24.43 2.25
C LYS A 653 -16.86 -25.34 3.47
N ALA A 654 -15.71 -25.57 4.11
CA ALA A 654 -15.61 -26.45 5.27
C ALA A 654 -16.27 -25.80 6.51
N SER A 655 -17.25 -26.48 7.11
CA SER A 655 -18.02 -25.89 8.22
C SER A 655 -17.20 -25.65 9.49
N ALA A 656 -16.23 -26.52 9.80
CA ALA A 656 -15.32 -26.34 10.92
C ALA A 656 -14.47 -25.07 10.75
N THR A 657 -13.76 -24.95 9.62
CA THR A 657 -12.94 -23.79 9.27
C THR A 657 -13.76 -22.49 9.24
N SER A 658 -14.95 -22.54 8.65
CA SER A 658 -15.89 -21.40 8.60
C SER A 658 -16.31 -20.92 9.99
N ARG A 659 -16.62 -21.85 10.90
CA ARG A 659 -16.95 -21.53 12.31
C ARG A 659 -15.75 -20.98 13.08
N SER A 660 -14.55 -21.52 12.86
CA SER A 660 -13.32 -21.00 13.48
C SER A 660 -12.99 -19.58 13.02
N LEU A 661 -13.10 -19.31 11.71
CA LEU A 661 -12.95 -17.97 11.15
C LEU A 661 -13.89 -16.95 11.80
N VAL A 662 -15.18 -17.29 11.95
CA VAL A 662 -16.14 -16.42 12.62
C VAL A 662 -15.87 -16.31 14.13
N GLY A 663 -15.43 -17.37 14.80
CA GLY A 663 -15.08 -17.34 16.23
C GLY A 663 -13.91 -16.40 16.54
N TRP A 664 -12.89 -16.35 15.69
CA TRP A 664 -11.76 -15.42 15.84
C TRP A 664 -12.17 -13.93 15.74
N LEU A 665 -13.37 -13.60 15.24
CA LEU A 665 -13.90 -12.23 15.25
C LEU A 665 -14.27 -11.70 16.65
N ASP A 666 -14.51 -12.56 17.65
CA ASP A 666 -14.71 -12.16 19.06
C ASP A 666 -13.47 -12.38 19.94
N SER A 667 -12.30 -12.72 19.36
CA SER A 667 -11.03 -12.76 20.08
C SER A 667 -10.71 -11.39 20.68
N GLU A 668 -10.17 -11.34 21.91
CA GLU A 668 -9.76 -10.06 22.48
C GLU A 668 -8.50 -9.49 21.81
N GLN A 669 -7.65 -10.32 21.19
CA GLN A 669 -6.46 -9.82 20.50
C GLN A 669 -6.83 -9.18 19.15
N LEU A 670 -6.44 -7.91 18.97
CA LEU A 670 -6.83 -7.11 17.80
C LEU A 670 -6.25 -7.66 16.49
N ALA A 671 -5.01 -8.17 16.52
CA ALA A 671 -4.37 -8.79 15.37
C ALA A 671 -5.15 -10.01 14.82
N ILE A 672 -5.71 -10.83 15.71
CA ILE A 672 -6.54 -12.00 15.36
C ILE A 672 -7.84 -11.54 14.69
N ARG A 673 -8.51 -10.53 15.28
CA ARG A 673 -9.72 -9.91 14.72
C ARG A 673 -9.50 -9.30 13.33
N GLU A 674 -8.38 -8.61 13.13
CA GLU A 674 -8.01 -7.98 11.85
C GLU A 674 -7.70 -9.04 10.78
N LEU A 675 -6.91 -10.07 11.11
CA LEU A 675 -6.60 -11.20 10.22
C LEU A 675 -7.84 -12.02 9.83
N ALA A 676 -8.67 -12.40 10.80
CA ALA A 676 -9.88 -13.20 10.54
C ALA A 676 -10.87 -12.43 9.66
N PHE A 677 -11.08 -11.14 9.93
CA PHE A 677 -11.94 -10.28 9.13
C PHE A 677 -11.40 -10.05 7.71
N PHE A 678 -10.07 -9.92 7.55
CA PHE A 678 -9.44 -9.85 6.23
C PHE A 678 -9.75 -11.09 5.38
N HIS A 679 -9.56 -12.30 5.93
CA HIS A 679 -9.84 -13.53 5.20
C HIS A 679 -11.33 -13.72 4.90
N ILE A 680 -12.21 -13.47 5.87
CA ILE A 680 -13.67 -13.53 5.65
C ILE A 680 -14.10 -12.54 4.55
N SER A 681 -13.57 -11.31 4.57
CA SER A 681 -13.85 -10.31 3.53
C SER A 681 -13.33 -10.75 2.15
N LYS A 682 -12.12 -11.34 2.10
CA LYS A 682 -11.47 -11.84 0.87
C LYS A 682 -12.21 -13.03 0.26
N LEU A 683 -12.77 -13.91 1.09
CA LEU A 683 -13.50 -15.12 0.68
C LEU A 683 -14.96 -14.86 0.29
N THR A 684 -15.61 -13.88 0.91
CA THR A 684 -17.07 -13.66 0.74
C THR A 684 -17.45 -12.37 0.01
N GLY A 685 -16.56 -11.37 -0.02
CA GLY A 685 -16.88 -10.00 -0.42
C GLY A 685 -17.75 -9.23 0.59
N LEU A 686 -18.21 -9.87 1.67
CA LEU A 686 -19.15 -9.32 2.64
C LEU A 686 -18.43 -8.77 3.88
N LYS A 687 -19.02 -7.74 4.50
CA LYS A 687 -18.49 -7.09 5.72
C LYS A 687 -19.43 -7.14 6.93
N HIS A 688 -20.74 -7.27 6.71
CA HIS A 688 -21.81 -7.29 7.73
C HIS A 688 -21.73 -6.22 8.84
N GLU A 689 -21.19 -5.04 8.52
CA GLU A 689 -20.90 -3.91 9.43
C GLU A 689 -19.88 -4.23 10.55
N TYR A 690 -19.17 -5.35 10.45
CA TYR A 690 -18.08 -5.67 11.37
C TYR A 690 -16.89 -4.72 11.17
N SER A 691 -16.29 -4.32 12.28
CA SER A 691 -15.03 -3.58 12.34
C SER A 691 -14.20 -4.12 13.50
N PRO A 692 -12.92 -4.51 13.29
CA PRO A 692 -12.08 -5.12 14.33
C PRO A 692 -11.93 -4.28 15.59
N ILE A 693 -11.98 -2.95 15.48
CA ILE A 693 -11.81 -2.00 16.60
C ILE A 693 -13.09 -1.72 17.40
N ASN A 694 -14.24 -2.29 17.03
CA ASN A 694 -15.50 -2.00 17.72
C ASN A 694 -15.53 -2.53 19.17
N PRO A 695 -16.23 -1.86 20.10
CA PRO A 695 -16.44 -2.34 21.46
C PRO A 695 -17.10 -3.74 21.50
N PRO A 696 -16.82 -4.60 22.49
CA PRO A 696 -17.27 -5.99 22.52
C PRO A 696 -18.78 -6.20 22.33
N SER A 697 -19.63 -5.28 22.80
CA SER A 697 -21.09 -5.36 22.62
C SER A 697 -21.51 -5.21 21.15
N GLN A 698 -20.95 -4.21 20.44
CA GLN A 698 -21.18 -4.01 19.01
C GLN A 698 -20.52 -5.11 18.17
N ARG A 699 -19.34 -5.58 18.61
CA ARG A 699 -18.57 -6.66 17.99
C ARG A 699 -19.39 -7.95 17.97
N ARG A 700 -19.90 -8.41 19.13
CA ARG A 700 -20.75 -9.60 19.23
C ARG A 700 -22.01 -9.51 18.37
N ALA A 701 -22.72 -8.39 18.41
CA ALA A 701 -23.90 -8.15 17.57
C ALA A 701 -23.62 -8.14 16.05
N ALA A 702 -22.35 -8.11 15.61
CA ALA A 702 -21.95 -8.36 14.22
C ALA A 702 -21.47 -9.81 13.99
N VAL A 703 -20.84 -10.44 14.99
CA VAL A 703 -20.46 -11.87 14.97
C VAL A 703 -21.70 -12.78 14.96
N ASP A 704 -22.77 -12.43 15.68
CA ASP A 704 -24.05 -13.14 15.66
C ASP A 704 -24.69 -13.15 14.25
N ARG A 705 -24.47 -12.09 13.46
CA ARG A 705 -24.89 -12.02 12.06
C ARG A 705 -24.06 -12.93 11.18
N TRP A 706 -22.76 -13.05 11.44
CA TRP A 706 -21.89 -14.00 10.76
C TRP A 706 -22.29 -15.45 11.08
N TYR A 707 -22.61 -15.79 12.34
CA TYR A 707 -23.19 -17.10 12.67
C TYR A 707 -24.54 -17.32 11.99
N SER A 708 -25.44 -16.32 11.98
CA SER A 708 -26.71 -16.38 11.23
C SER A 708 -26.52 -16.56 9.71
N HIS A 709 -25.43 -16.05 9.15
CA HIS A 709 -25.04 -16.26 7.74
C HIS A 709 -24.50 -17.68 7.52
N LEU A 710 -23.67 -18.20 8.43
CA LEU A 710 -23.23 -19.61 8.38
C LEU A 710 -24.43 -20.56 8.43
N GLU A 711 -25.37 -20.37 9.35
CA GLU A 711 -26.57 -21.22 9.48
C GLU A 711 -27.39 -21.24 8.19
N LYS A 712 -27.68 -20.06 7.61
CA LYS A 712 -28.39 -19.95 6.31
C LYS A 712 -27.66 -20.63 5.15
N LYS A 713 -26.33 -20.79 5.26
CA LYS A 713 -25.48 -21.46 4.26
C LYS A 713 -25.12 -22.92 4.59
N GLY A 714 -25.78 -23.54 5.56
CA GLY A 714 -25.48 -24.93 5.95
C GLY A 714 -24.18 -25.11 6.73
N GLY A 715 -23.68 -24.03 7.36
CA GLY A 715 -22.49 -23.99 8.19
C GLY A 715 -21.22 -23.44 7.50
N ALA A 716 -21.31 -22.99 6.25
CA ALA A 716 -20.19 -22.51 5.43
C ALA A 716 -20.21 -20.98 5.18
N LEU A 717 -19.06 -20.36 4.94
CA LEU A 717 -18.98 -18.94 4.53
C LEU A 717 -19.42 -18.76 3.06
N VAL A 718 -19.05 -19.72 2.21
CA VAL A 718 -19.25 -19.74 0.77
C VAL A 718 -20.02 -21.03 0.39
N GLN A 719 -20.92 -20.91 -0.59
CA GLN A 719 -21.62 -22.03 -1.23
C GLN A 719 -21.18 -22.12 -2.69
N GLU A 720 -21.58 -23.17 -3.39
CA GLU A 720 -21.26 -23.36 -4.82
C GLU A 720 -22.04 -22.40 -5.74
#